data_AF-A0A420RHJ8-F1
#
_entry.id   AF-A0A420RHJ8-F1
#
_cell.length_a   1.000
_cell.length_b   1.000
_cell.length_c   1.000
_cell.angle_alpha   90.00
_cell.angle_beta   90.00
_cell.angle_gamma   90.00
#
_symmetry.space_group_name_H-M   'P 1'
#
loop_
_entity.id
_entity.type
_entity.pdbx_description
1 polymer ?
#
loop_
_entity_poly.entity_id
_entity_poly.type
_entity_poly.pdbx_seq_one_letter_code
_entity_poly.pdbx_strand_id
1 'polypeptide(L)'
;MQLLRGDRGDTSSTSSRSYGGFGASEPRLFEFSERGRSVAPKCIEMSKQHPEEFLNYLQQAWKRDKIYAKENPDSMFDIKAIRVLCQDGKFRPLGNSYIPLPKLHYLRNRYMLEGEPFPFLRLDPPIRSEGGFGQWRCLRAFAKYHDDLDFFLEMLVRIRRTKASTVEFPRRILELYLRIQAECEDSKDPAASQQKVRLAFAEKAIIAIAPGEAVTWLNAADCTWSPKLESPEINDLSRHYPELHDFFVNFLDVKQNDSGLIFDTLMNVSSLSPDCSRDNTARGLLVAVSQRIPEFGHIFDKERFARSNVFPVSTADGVLLCASTMEFSVADRQNLKEAFTGKLNLLDFDPKTVWMLDNLLVWAGLDSRYLSRHVEDQGPADENFKSIELPYELSSKADQLLRPRTSTPKATSWLRETLEHSEVRLASGFQSQLIYRSGSAFITAVNPMGGLDIKDTVGFTVYADDENWEILKQTVLPRRLLEWIMTDPETNVTGPVPEQAVSLVRSILNIPVGREHVIPKILDAEGIVDLEFERVPDTTITTKSDKLRPAKTLDDEDEPSPAYTQGESYHAREDLADSKGSPTHNFDTAEPGLTTKINSAERGMTTKAGDLTKDTKQDALRDRLPISKRGLERRHSEKQTWEEEFVANEATLIDFSGEDVYGID
;
A
#
# COMPACT_ATOMS: atom_id res chain seq x y z
N MET A 1 55.99 -25.81 86.62
CA MET A 1 55.07 -24.65 86.61
C MET A 1 55.64 -23.59 85.67
N GLN A 2 54.80 -22.77 85.03
CA GLN A 2 55.03 -21.34 84.67
C GLN A 2 56.29 -20.93 83.85
N LEU A 3 56.34 -19.78 83.16
CA LEU A 3 55.40 -19.11 82.25
C LEU A 3 56.16 -17.90 81.60
N LEU A 4 55.65 -17.35 80.49
CA LEU A 4 56.00 -16.03 79.90
C LEU A 4 57.44 -15.86 79.30
N ARG A 5 57.75 -14.78 78.55
CA ARG A 5 57.12 -14.24 77.31
C ARG A 5 58.00 -13.10 76.70
N GLY A 6 58.44 -13.24 75.44
CA GLY A 6 58.94 -12.11 74.60
C GLY A 6 60.21 -11.38 75.07
N ASP A 7 60.71 -10.35 74.38
CA ASP A 7 60.58 -9.92 72.96
C ASP A 7 61.71 -8.91 72.63
N ARG A 8 62.11 -8.79 71.34
CA ARG A 8 63.09 -7.81 70.77
C ARG A 8 64.56 -7.96 71.20
N GLY A 9 65.57 -7.60 70.38
CA GLY A 9 65.54 -7.17 68.98
C GLY A 9 66.93 -6.71 68.44
N ASP A 10 66.95 -6.37 67.15
CA ASP A 10 67.94 -5.56 66.40
C ASP A 10 69.33 -6.08 65.93
N THR A 11 69.74 -5.51 64.79
CA THR A 11 71.08 -5.43 64.15
C THR A 11 71.75 -6.68 63.57
N SER A 12 71.34 -7.00 62.33
CA SER A 12 72.22 -7.16 61.15
C SER A 12 73.75 -7.28 61.33
N SER A 13 74.33 -8.32 60.72
CA SER A 13 75.63 -8.22 60.05
C SER A 13 75.62 -9.00 58.72
N THR A 14 76.26 -8.45 57.69
CA THR A 14 76.22 -8.97 56.32
C THR A 14 77.44 -9.82 55.99
N SER A 15 77.24 -10.93 55.26
CA SER A 15 78.30 -11.49 54.41
C SER A 15 77.74 -11.89 53.04
N SER A 16 78.21 -11.18 52.02
CA SER A 16 77.83 -11.32 50.63
C SER A 16 78.29 -12.65 50.02
N ARG A 17 77.43 -13.27 49.19
CA ARG A 17 77.92 -14.11 48.08
C ARG A 17 77.07 -13.94 46.82
N SER A 18 77.53 -13.04 45.95
CA SER A 18 77.04 -12.93 44.60
C SER A 18 77.48 -14.15 43.78
N TYR A 19 76.51 -14.87 43.22
CA TYR A 19 76.72 -15.72 42.06
C TYR A 19 75.77 -15.25 40.95
N GLY A 20 76.31 -14.42 40.07
CA GLY A 20 75.59 -13.88 38.92
C GLY A 20 75.39 -14.96 37.85
N GLY A 21 74.35 -15.78 38.01
CA GLY A 21 73.84 -16.63 36.94
C GLY A 21 72.74 -15.90 36.17
N PHE A 22 73.03 -15.48 34.93
CA PHE A 22 71.96 -15.19 33.97
C PHE A 22 71.30 -16.51 33.56
N GLY A 23 70.44 -17.03 34.44
CA GLY A 23 69.63 -18.21 34.15
C GLY A 23 68.69 -17.90 33.00
N ALA A 24 68.89 -18.56 31.86
CA ALA A 24 67.93 -18.59 30.77
C ALA A 24 66.64 -19.25 31.29
N SER A 25 65.71 -18.43 31.78
CA SER A 25 64.44 -18.91 32.32
C SER A 25 63.71 -19.68 31.24
N GLU A 26 63.37 -20.94 31.53
CA GLU A 26 62.68 -21.82 30.59
C GLU A 26 61.45 -21.13 29.99
N PRO A 27 61.13 -21.33 28.70
CA PRO A 27 59.99 -20.69 28.07
C PRO A 27 58.68 -21.11 28.76
N ARG A 28 57.86 -20.12 29.16
CA ARG A 28 56.56 -20.33 29.81
C ARG A 28 55.49 -19.48 29.16
N LEU A 29 54.28 -19.99 29.17
CA LEU A 29 53.08 -19.27 28.81
C LEU A 29 52.53 -18.48 30.00
N PHE A 30 52.69 -19.01 31.22
CA PHE A 30 52.12 -18.44 32.44
C PHE A 30 53.15 -18.24 33.54
N GLU A 31 52.92 -17.22 34.38
CA GLU A 31 53.60 -17.04 35.66
C GLU A 31 52.60 -16.92 36.81
N PHE A 32 53.10 -16.97 38.05
CA PHE A 32 52.30 -16.70 39.25
C PHE A 32 52.45 -15.24 39.67
N SER A 33 51.33 -14.55 39.87
CA SER A 33 51.25 -13.26 40.54
C SER A 33 50.44 -13.40 41.84
N GLU A 34 50.45 -12.36 42.68
CA GLU A 34 49.61 -12.27 43.89
C GLU A 34 48.10 -12.34 43.60
N ARG A 35 47.69 -12.12 42.33
CA ARG A 35 46.29 -12.17 41.88
C ARG A 35 45.92 -13.49 41.19
N GLY A 36 46.78 -14.51 41.27
CA GLY A 36 46.66 -15.77 40.52
C GLY A 36 47.64 -15.85 39.35
N ARG A 37 47.50 -16.86 38.49
CA ARG A 37 48.35 -16.94 37.29
C ARG A 37 47.83 -16.04 36.17
N SER A 38 48.77 -15.43 35.47
CA SER A 38 48.55 -14.59 34.29
C SER A 38 49.45 -15.05 33.14
N VAL A 39 49.23 -14.55 31.92
CA VAL A 39 50.17 -14.75 30.82
C VAL A 39 51.51 -14.10 31.17
N ALA A 40 52.58 -14.88 31.06
CA ALA A 40 53.92 -14.44 31.45
C ALA A 40 54.34 -13.20 30.62
N PRO A 41 54.85 -12.11 31.23
CA PRO A 41 55.35 -10.94 30.53
C PRO A 41 56.38 -11.30 29.45
N LYS A 42 57.22 -12.32 29.68
CA LYS A 42 58.19 -12.79 28.67
C LYS A 42 57.53 -13.43 27.44
N CYS A 43 56.36 -14.08 27.59
CA CYS A 43 55.59 -14.58 26.45
C CYS A 43 55.09 -13.42 25.58
N ILE A 44 54.54 -12.37 26.21
CA ILE A 44 54.09 -11.15 25.54
C ILE A 44 55.27 -10.42 24.90
N GLU A 45 56.41 -10.33 25.58
CA GLU A 45 57.63 -9.69 25.07
C GLU A 45 58.19 -10.41 23.83
N MET A 46 58.30 -11.75 23.88
CA MET A 46 58.75 -12.55 22.74
C MET A 46 57.84 -12.36 21.51
N SER A 47 56.52 -12.21 21.71
CA SER A 47 55.58 -11.95 20.61
C SER A 47 55.81 -10.59 19.90
N LYS A 48 56.47 -9.64 20.58
CA LYS A 48 56.74 -8.28 20.09
C LYS A 48 58.17 -8.11 19.56
N GLN A 49 59.17 -8.67 20.25
CA GLN A 49 60.59 -8.54 19.90
C GLN A 49 61.04 -9.58 18.86
N HIS A 50 60.54 -10.81 18.94
CA HIS A 50 60.96 -11.94 18.11
C HIS A 50 59.75 -12.64 17.47
N PRO A 51 58.94 -11.93 16.66
CA PRO A 51 57.64 -12.41 16.19
C PRO A 51 57.72 -13.65 15.29
N GLU A 52 58.84 -13.86 14.58
CA GLU A 52 59.05 -15.04 13.74
C GLU A 52 59.40 -16.28 14.58
N GLU A 53 60.10 -16.09 15.71
CA GLU A 53 60.41 -17.17 16.66
C GLU A 53 59.27 -17.45 17.65
N PHE A 54 58.31 -16.54 17.81
CA PHE A 54 57.27 -16.64 18.84
C PHE A 54 56.48 -17.95 18.79
N LEU A 55 56.17 -18.49 17.60
CA LEU A 55 55.46 -19.78 17.49
C LEU A 55 56.34 -20.96 17.92
N ASN A 56 57.66 -20.87 17.71
CA ASN A 56 58.62 -21.84 18.25
C ASN A 56 58.76 -21.71 19.78
N TYR A 57 58.76 -20.50 20.34
CA TYR A 57 58.67 -20.27 21.80
C TYR A 57 57.40 -20.89 22.39
N LEU A 58 56.24 -20.62 21.78
CA LEU A 58 54.93 -21.17 22.17
C LEU A 58 54.94 -22.71 22.15
N GLN A 59 55.57 -23.32 21.14
CA GLN A 59 55.71 -24.77 21.00
C GLN A 59 56.58 -25.40 22.09
N GLN A 60 57.62 -24.70 22.54
CA GLN A 60 58.46 -25.14 23.66
C GLN A 60 57.72 -24.99 24.99
N ALA A 61 57.17 -23.81 25.27
CA ALA A 61 56.46 -23.53 26.52
C ALA A 61 55.23 -24.44 26.74
N TRP A 62 54.49 -24.76 25.68
CA TRP A 62 53.35 -25.68 25.75
C TRP A 62 53.71 -27.08 26.26
N LYS A 63 54.96 -27.54 26.12
CA LYS A 63 55.40 -28.86 26.65
C LYS A 63 55.25 -28.92 28.17
N ARG A 64 55.44 -27.79 28.86
CA ARG A 64 55.34 -27.63 30.32
C ARG A 64 53.93 -27.20 30.74
N ASP A 65 53.40 -26.16 30.09
CA ASP A 65 52.21 -25.44 30.60
C ASP A 65 50.86 -26.03 30.13
N LYS A 66 50.87 -27.00 29.20
CA LYS A 66 49.69 -27.75 28.71
C LYS A 66 48.78 -28.31 29.81
N ILE A 67 49.33 -28.70 30.96
CA ILE A 67 48.56 -29.28 32.07
C ILE A 67 47.69 -28.18 32.70
N TYR A 68 48.33 -27.09 33.12
CA TYR A 68 47.63 -25.93 33.69
C TYR A 68 46.59 -25.33 32.73
N ALA A 69 46.93 -25.20 31.44
CA ALA A 69 46.02 -24.69 30.42
C ALA A 69 44.79 -25.59 30.16
N LYS A 70 44.86 -26.90 30.48
CA LYS A 70 43.71 -27.80 30.45
C LYS A 70 42.82 -27.65 31.70
N GLU A 71 43.44 -27.41 32.85
CA GLU A 71 42.76 -27.20 34.13
C GLU A 71 42.10 -25.81 34.22
N ASN A 72 42.60 -24.83 33.45
CA ASN A 72 42.20 -23.42 33.51
C ASN A 72 41.92 -22.88 32.09
N PRO A 73 40.81 -23.28 31.42
CA PRO A 73 40.56 -22.95 30.02
C PRO A 73 40.57 -21.45 29.72
N ASP A 74 40.09 -20.62 30.64
CA ASP A 74 39.96 -19.17 30.46
C ASP A 74 41.32 -18.47 30.33
N SER A 75 42.37 -19.05 30.92
CA SER A 75 43.75 -18.55 30.77
C SER A 75 44.25 -18.53 29.31
N MET A 76 43.55 -19.25 28.41
CA MET A 76 43.85 -19.29 26.98
C MET A 76 43.30 -18.09 26.19
N PHE A 77 42.37 -17.29 26.74
CA PHE A 77 41.80 -16.14 26.02
C PHE A 77 42.89 -15.11 25.66
N ASP A 78 43.70 -14.69 26.63
CA ASP A 78 44.79 -13.74 26.42
C ASP A 78 45.82 -14.25 25.40
N ILE A 79 46.20 -15.54 25.48
CA ILE A 79 47.17 -16.13 24.54
C ILE A 79 46.60 -16.20 23.11
N LYS A 80 45.29 -16.46 22.97
CA LYS A 80 44.60 -16.40 21.67
C LYS A 80 44.47 -14.96 21.15
N ALA A 81 44.46 -13.96 22.02
CA ALA A 81 44.45 -12.55 21.64
C ALA A 81 45.83 -12.02 21.19
N ILE A 82 46.94 -12.67 21.57
CA ILE A 82 48.29 -12.31 21.11
C ILE A 82 48.33 -12.28 19.57
N ARG A 83 48.84 -11.18 19.01
CA ARG A 83 48.94 -10.98 17.57
C ARG A 83 50.23 -11.60 17.04
N VAL A 84 50.09 -12.51 16.09
CA VAL A 84 51.17 -13.32 15.50
C VAL A 84 51.29 -13.07 14.00
N LEU A 85 52.46 -13.41 13.44
CA LEU A 85 52.77 -13.17 12.04
C LEU A 85 52.10 -14.21 11.13
N CYS A 86 51.34 -13.72 10.15
CA CYS A 86 50.71 -14.55 9.11
C CYS A 86 51.53 -14.55 7.81
N GLN A 87 51.21 -15.50 6.91
CA GLN A 87 51.84 -15.64 5.60
C GLN A 87 51.70 -14.39 4.72
N ASP A 88 50.64 -13.59 4.93
CA ASP A 88 50.42 -12.30 4.25
C ASP A 88 51.24 -11.13 4.84
N GLY A 89 52.20 -11.42 5.73
CA GLY A 89 53.03 -10.44 6.42
C GLY A 89 52.32 -9.65 7.52
N LYS A 90 51.03 -9.92 7.81
CA LYS A 90 50.24 -9.11 8.75
C LYS A 90 50.13 -9.79 10.11
N PHE A 91 50.03 -8.94 11.14
CA PHE A 91 49.89 -9.36 12.53
C PHE A 91 48.43 -9.53 12.92
N ARG A 92 48.00 -10.76 13.22
CA ARG A 92 46.60 -11.12 13.49
C ARG A 92 46.49 -11.92 14.79
N PRO A 93 45.39 -11.84 15.56
CA PRO A 93 45.23 -12.63 16.78
C PRO A 93 45.36 -14.13 16.48
N LEU A 94 46.11 -14.86 17.32
CA LEU A 94 46.38 -16.29 17.15
C LEU A 94 45.10 -17.13 17.07
N GLY A 95 44.07 -16.79 17.86
CA GLY A 95 42.74 -17.42 17.81
C GLY A 95 41.91 -17.16 16.55
N ASN A 96 42.25 -16.10 15.81
CA ASN A 96 41.60 -15.72 14.54
C ASN A 96 42.50 -16.03 13.32
N SER A 97 43.51 -16.87 13.52
CA SER A 97 44.46 -17.29 12.49
C SER A 97 44.37 -18.81 12.28
N TYR A 98 44.68 -19.28 11.07
CA TYR A 98 44.55 -20.68 10.68
C TYR A 98 45.91 -21.37 10.54
N ILE A 99 45.99 -22.63 10.94
CA ILE A 99 47.14 -23.49 10.67
C ILE A 99 47.15 -23.82 9.16
N PRO A 100 48.26 -23.57 8.42
CA PRO A 100 48.37 -23.86 6.99
C PRO A 100 48.45 -25.38 6.70
N LEU A 101 47.30 -26.06 6.76
CA LEU A 101 47.18 -27.47 6.38
C LEU A 101 46.94 -27.60 4.86
N PRO A 102 47.42 -28.68 4.21
CA PRO A 102 47.26 -28.89 2.76
C PRO A 102 45.82 -28.79 2.27
N LYS A 103 44.84 -29.38 3.01
CA LYS A 103 43.40 -29.30 2.69
C LYS A 103 42.89 -27.84 2.70
N LEU A 104 43.33 -27.03 3.66
CA LEU A 104 42.91 -25.63 3.77
C LEU A 104 43.56 -24.77 2.67
N HIS A 105 44.81 -25.06 2.29
CA HIS A 105 45.44 -24.42 1.12
C HIS A 105 44.71 -24.76 -0.18
N TYR A 106 44.31 -26.02 -0.38
CA TYR A 106 43.50 -26.44 -1.54
C TYR A 106 42.17 -25.69 -1.61
N LEU A 107 41.39 -25.68 -0.51
CA LEU A 107 40.09 -24.99 -0.47
C LEU A 107 40.24 -23.48 -0.63
N ARG A 108 41.25 -22.86 0.00
CA ARG A 108 41.57 -21.43 -0.20
C ARG A 108 41.89 -21.15 -1.66
N ASN A 109 42.66 -21.99 -2.34
CA ASN A 109 43.02 -21.79 -3.74
C ASN A 109 41.87 -22.13 -4.72
N ARG A 110 40.83 -22.84 -4.29
CA ARG A 110 39.59 -23.01 -5.07
C ARG A 110 38.77 -21.72 -5.13
N TYR A 111 38.62 -21.04 -4.00
CA TYR A 111 37.68 -19.91 -3.88
C TYR A 111 38.33 -18.52 -3.85
N MET A 112 39.63 -18.42 -3.54
CA MET A 112 40.35 -17.15 -3.42
C MET A 112 41.51 -17.02 -4.41
N LEU A 113 41.56 -15.87 -5.07
CA LEU A 113 42.52 -15.54 -6.13
C LEU A 113 43.88 -15.12 -5.56
N GLU A 114 44.89 -15.04 -6.43
CA GLU A 114 46.18 -14.46 -6.04
C GLU A 114 46.00 -12.98 -5.65
N GLY A 115 46.73 -12.53 -4.62
CA GLY A 115 46.53 -11.21 -4.03
C GLY A 115 45.43 -11.11 -2.96
N GLU A 116 44.54 -12.11 -2.80
CA GLU A 116 43.51 -12.13 -1.73
C GLU A 116 44.04 -12.82 -0.44
N PRO A 117 44.38 -12.08 0.64
CA PRO A 117 45.15 -12.64 1.75
C PRO A 117 44.28 -13.37 2.80
N PHE A 118 44.48 -14.69 2.93
CA PHE A 118 43.87 -15.50 4.00
C PHE A 118 44.76 -15.53 5.26
N PRO A 119 44.20 -15.52 6.49
CA PRO A 119 44.97 -15.45 7.73
C PRO A 119 45.65 -16.78 8.14
N PHE A 120 46.44 -17.38 7.24
CA PHE A 120 47.29 -18.53 7.58
C PHE A 120 48.53 -18.09 8.36
N LEU A 121 48.89 -18.85 9.40
CA LEU A 121 50.09 -18.62 10.20
C LEU A 121 51.37 -18.80 9.37
N ARG A 122 52.37 -17.91 9.55
CA ARG A 122 53.72 -18.15 9.04
C ARG A 122 54.44 -19.11 9.98
N LEU A 123 54.78 -20.29 9.49
CA LEU A 123 55.44 -21.36 10.24
C LEU A 123 56.84 -21.63 9.68
N ASP A 124 57.83 -21.72 10.56
CA ASP A 124 59.22 -22.08 10.19
C ASP A 124 59.77 -23.19 11.12
N PRO A 125 60.00 -24.42 10.60
CA PRO A 125 59.76 -24.86 9.23
C PRO A 125 58.26 -24.97 8.87
N PRO A 126 57.91 -24.80 7.58
CA PRO A 126 56.53 -24.95 7.10
C PRO A 126 56.02 -26.39 7.19
N ILE A 127 54.69 -26.56 7.13
CA ILE A 127 54.05 -27.89 7.08
C ILE A 127 54.28 -28.50 5.69
N ARG A 128 54.71 -29.76 5.66
CA ARG A 128 54.94 -30.53 4.40
C ARG A 128 53.61 -30.92 3.77
N SER A 129 53.56 -30.98 2.43
CA SER A 129 52.34 -31.26 1.66
C SER A 129 51.64 -32.59 1.98
N GLU A 130 52.40 -33.60 2.37
CA GLU A 130 51.89 -34.92 2.79
C GLU A 130 51.79 -35.07 4.33
N GLY A 131 52.09 -34.00 5.06
CA GLY A 131 52.21 -34.00 6.52
C GLY A 131 50.93 -33.59 7.25
N GLY A 132 50.65 -34.29 8.34
CA GLY A 132 49.82 -33.72 9.42
C GLY A 132 50.57 -32.61 10.17
N PHE A 133 50.02 -32.16 11.30
CA PHE A 133 50.53 -31.03 12.11
C PHE A 133 52.02 -31.06 12.49
N GLY A 134 52.71 -32.21 12.42
CA GLY A 134 54.13 -32.33 12.74
C GLY A 134 54.49 -31.74 14.11
N GLN A 135 55.55 -30.92 14.16
CA GLN A 135 55.97 -30.22 15.38
C GLN A 135 54.95 -29.19 15.89
N TRP A 136 54.03 -28.74 15.04
CA TRP A 136 53.04 -27.69 15.28
C TRP A 136 51.75 -28.20 15.91
N ARG A 137 51.69 -29.47 16.34
CA ARG A 137 50.51 -30.09 16.97
C ARG A 137 50.02 -29.34 18.23
N CYS A 138 50.86 -28.53 18.86
CA CYS A 138 50.49 -27.60 19.94
C CYS A 138 49.50 -26.50 19.49
N LEU A 139 49.63 -26.00 18.26
CA LEU A 139 48.87 -24.85 17.76
C LEU A 139 47.36 -25.11 17.72
N ARG A 140 46.94 -26.39 17.68
CA ARG A 140 45.52 -26.82 17.80
C ARG A 140 44.81 -26.37 19.08
N ALA A 141 45.54 -25.97 20.12
CA ALA A 141 44.95 -25.41 21.34
C ALA A 141 44.65 -23.90 21.23
N PHE A 142 45.24 -23.22 20.24
CA PHE A 142 45.24 -21.77 20.12
C PHE A 142 44.56 -21.30 18.82
N ALA A 143 44.99 -21.81 17.67
CA ALA A 143 44.61 -21.39 16.32
C ALA A 143 43.56 -22.31 15.68
N LYS A 144 42.86 -21.80 14.66
CA LYS A 144 41.87 -22.58 13.88
C LYS A 144 42.55 -23.53 12.90
N TYR A 145 41.92 -24.65 12.56
CA TYR A 145 42.50 -25.68 11.68
C TYR A 145 41.48 -26.61 11.00
N HIS A 146 40.20 -26.32 11.12
CA HIS A 146 39.12 -27.02 10.42
C HIS A 146 38.70 -26.19 9.20
N ASP A 147 38.25 -26.87 8.15
CA ASP A 147 37.42 -26.28 7.11
C ASP A 147 35.96 -26.34 7.57
N ASP A 148 35.62 -25.48 8.52
CA ASP A 148 34.30 -25.35 9.10
C ASP A 148 33.57 -24.10 8.57
N LEU A 149 32.35 -23.87 9.05
CA LEU A 149 31.55 -22.69 8.70
C LEU A 149 32.29 -21.34 8.92
N ASP A 150 33.18 -21.24 9.92
CA ASP A 150 34.00 -20.03 10.11
C ASP A 150 35.07 -19.87 9.03
N PHE A 151 35.60 -20.97 8.49
CA PHE A 151 36.61 -20.96 7.43
C PHE A 151 36.03 -20.38 6.13
N PHE A 152 34.85 -20.82 5.72
CA PHE A 152 34.18 -20.33 4.50
C PHE A 152 33.63 -18.90 4.66
N LEU A 153 33.02 -18.56 5.81
CA LEU A 153 32.64 -17.18 6.12
C LEU A 153 33.86 -16.24 6.13
N GLU A 154 35.00 -16.68 6.66
CA GLU A 154 36.23 -15.88 6.67
C GLU A 154 36.78 -15.67 5.25
N MET A 155 36.57 -16.58 4.30
CA MET A 155 36.90 -16.36 2.88
C MET A 155 36.08 -15.22 2.28
N LEU A 156 34.75 -15.21 2.44
CA LEU A 156 33.91 -14.09 1.98
C LEU A 156 34.38 -12.76 2.58
N VAL A 157 34.65 -12.72 3.89
CA VAL A 157 35.16 -11.52 4.59
C VAL A 157 36.61 -11.18 4.20
N ARG A 158 37.37 -12.06 3.52
CA ARG A 158 38.65 -11.71 2.87
C ARG A 158 38.45 -11.15 1.47
N ILE A 159 37.65 -11.82 0.64
CA ILE A 159 37.35 -11.40 -0.74
C ILE A 159 36.78 -9.97 -0.74
N ARG A 160 35.77 -9.71 0.10
CA ARG A 160 35.17 -8.38 0.34
C ARG A 160 36.14 -7.29 0.83
N ARG A 161 37.33 -7.67 1.33
CA ARG A 161 38.37 -6.75 1.83
C ARG A 161 39.49 -6.52 0.81
N THR A 162 39.47 -7.19 -0.34
CA THR A 162 40.32 -6.87 -1.50
C THR A 162 39.88 -5.53 -2.10
N LYS A 163 40.82 -4.69 -2.54
CA LYS A 163 40.51 -3.38 -3.16
C LYS A 163 40.13 -3.47 -4.66
N ALA A 164 39.62 -4.62 -5.10
CA ALA A 164 39.20 -4.80 -6.48
C ALA A 164 37.86 -4.06 -6.70
N SER A 165 37.72 -3.38 -7.84
CA SER A 165 36.46 -2.76 -8.25
C SER A 165 35.45 -3.78 -8.79
N THR A 166 35.90 -4.97 -9.16
CA THR A 166 35.09 -6.07 -9.72
C THR A 166 35.36 -7.37 -8.95
N VAL A 167 34.46 -8.34 -9.02
CA VAL A 167 34.75 -9.72 -8.63
C VAL A 167 35.14 -10.51 -9.87
N GLU A 168 36.43 -10.79 -10.02
CA GLU A 168 36.90 -11.80 -10.96
C GLU A 168 36.33 -13.18 -10.59
N PHE A 169 35.93 -13.94 -11.62
CA PHE A 169 35.27 -15.25 -11.53
C PHE A 169 34.05 -15.29 -10.56
N PRO A 170 32.97 -14.52 -10.84
CA PRO A 170 31.77 -14.39 -10.00
C PRO A 170 31.23 -15.69 -9.37
N ARG A 171 31.23 -16.77 -10.15
CA ARG A 171 30.76 -18.11 -9.74
C ARG A 171 31.41 -18.63 -8.45
N ARG A 172 32.64 -18.22 -8.11
CA ARG A 172 33.30 -18.62 -6.85
C ARG A 172 32.59 -18.10 -5.60
N ILE A 173 31.82 -17.02 -5.71
CA ILE A 173 31.03 -16.45 -4.60
C ILE A 173 29.74 -17.24 -4.40
N LEU A 174 29.05 -17.58 -5.49
CA LEU A 174 27.90 -18.48 -5.50
C LEU A 174 28.27 -19.86 -4.92
N GLU A 175 29.40 -20.44 -5.33
CA GLU A 175 29.87 -21.72 -4.79
C GLU A 175 30.27 -21.62 -3.30
N LEU A 176 30.72 -20.44 -2.82
CA LEU A 176 30.93 -20.20 -1.39
C LEU A 176 29.61 -20.12 -0.62
N TYR A 177 28.56 -19.49 -1.17
CA TYR A 177 27.23 -19.46 -0.55
C TYR A 177 26.63 -20.88 -0.44
N LEU A 178 26.65 -21.65 -1.53
CA LEU A 178 26.24 -23.06 -1.52
C LEU A 178 27.06 -23.90 -0.54
N ARG A 179 28.39 -23.69 -0.43
CA ARG A 179 29.19 -24.42 0.56
C ARG A 179 28.89 -24.02 2.00
N ILE A 180 28.57 -22.75 2.26
CA ILE A 180 28.16 -22.25 3.59
C ILE A 180 26.83 -22.86 4.01
N GLN A 181 25.89 -23.04 3.08
CA GLN A 181 24.64 -23.77 3.33
C GLN A 181 24.91 -25.26 3.63
N ALA A 182 25.65 -25.96 2.77
CA ALA A 182 25.95 -27.38 2.97
C ALA A 182 26.71 -27.65 4.28
N GLU A 183 27.67 -26.81 4.67
CA GLU A 183 28.38 -26.91 5.97
C GLU A 183 27.47 -26.64 7.19
N CYS A 184 26.34 -25.97 6.99
CA CYS A 184 25.32 -25.74 8.01
C CYS A 184 24.39 -26.96 8.14
N GLU A 185 23.97 -27.53 7.01
CA GLU A 185 23.11 -28.71 6.91
C GLU A 185 23.84 -29.99 7.39
N ASP A 186 25.12 -30.17 7.03
CA ASP A 186 26.02 -31.23 7.52
C ASP A 186 26.36 -31.08 9.03
N SER A 187 25.97 -29.97 9.67
CA SER A 187 26.37 -29.68 11.05
C SER A 187 25.54 -30.44 12.09
N LYS A 188 26.09 -30.61 13.30
CA LYS A 188 25.41 -31.30 14.41
C LYS A 188 24.21 -30.54 15.00
N ASP A 189 24.09 -29.26 14.66
CA ASP A 189 23.02 -28.37 15.09
C ASP A 189 22.76 -27.37 13.96
N PRO A 190 21.99 -27.77 12.92
CA PRO A 190 21.74 -26.91 11.77
C PRO A 190 21.05 -25.60 12.13
N ALA A 191 20.21 -25.58 13.18
CA ALA A 191 19.54 -24.36 13.62
C ALA A 191 20.52 -23.34 14.23
N ALA A 192 21.41 -23.78 15.13
CA ALA A 192 22.44 -22.89 15.68
C ALA A 192 23.46 -22.44 14.62
N SER A 193 23.81 -23.32 13.68
CA SER A 193 24.65 -22.99 12.52
C SER A 193 23.97 -21.98 11.59
N GLN A 194 22.69 -22.15 11.27
CA GLN A 194 21.93 -21.26 10.39
C GLN A 194 21.80 -19.87 11.03
N GLN A 195 21.45 -19.81 12.31
CA GLN A 195 21.39 -18.54 13.04
C GLN A 195 22.75 -17.82 13.07
N LYS A 196 23.86 -18.59 13.14
CA LYS A 196 25.22 -18.03 13.02
C LYS A 196 25.51 -17.49 11.61
N VAL A 197 25.01 -18.12 10.54
CA VAL A 197 25.11 -17.56 9.18
C VAL A 197 24.24 -16.31 9.03
N ARG A 198 22.96 -16.35 9.43
CA ARG A 198 22.04 -15.20 9.42
C ARG A 198 22.65 -13.98 10.11
N LEU A 199 23.17 -14.15 11.34
CA LEU A 199 23.91 -13.09 12.05
C LEU A 199 25.14 -12.62 11.26
N ALA A 200 25.91 -13.52 10.65
CA ALA A 200 27.09 -13.14 9.87
C ALA A 200 26.76 -12.34 8.60
N PHE A 201 25.63 -12.60 7.95
CA PHE A 201 25.15 -11.88 6.76
C PHE A 201 24.41 -10.59 7.10
N ALA A 202 23.83 -10.45 8.30
CA ALA A 202 23.27 -9.20 8.80
C ALA A 202 24.38 -8.23 9.30
N GLU A 203 25.34 -8.71 10.09
CA GLU A 203 26.43 -7.87 10.63
C GLU A 203 27.45 -7.39 9.58
N LYS A 204 27.58 -8.12 8.46
CA LYS A 204 28.70 -7.96 7.53
C LYS A 204 28.15 -7.91 6.11
N ALA A 205 28.63 -6.93 5.36
CA ALA A 205 28.26 -6.75 3.96
C ALA A 205 28.88 -7.82 3.04
N ILE A 206 28.48 -9.10 3.15
CA ILE A 206 29.07 -10.24 2.43
C ILE A 206 28.20 -10.81 1.28
N ILE A 207 27.11 -10.12 0.93
CA ILE A 207 26.35 -10.33 -0.32
C ILE A 207 26.99 -9.48 -1.42
N ALA A 208 27.29 -10.07 -2.58
CA ALA A 208 27.88 -9.35 -3.73
C ALA A 208 26.83 -9.11 -4.82
N ILE A 209 26.59 -7.84 -5.16
CA ILE A 209 25.68 -7.40 -6.23
C ILE A 209 26.49 -6.90 -7.42
N ALA A 210 25.96 -7.14 -8.63
CA ALA A 210 26.66 -6.97 -9.91
C ALA A 210 28.05 -7.65 -9.99
N PRO A 211 28.20 -8.94 -9.58
CA PRO A 211 29.50 -9.60 -9.58
C PRO A 211 29.97 -9.85 -11.02
N GLY A 212 30.97 -9.07 -11.45
CA GLY A 212 31.50 -9.06 -12.83
C GLY A 212 31.62 -7.64 -13.37
N GLU A 213 30.76 -6.74 -12.89
CA GLU A 213 30.87 -5.29 -13.08
C GLU A 213 31.42 -4.64 -11.80
N ALA A 214 31.11 -3.35 -11.57
CA ALA A 214 31.45 -2.62 -10.35
C ALA A 214 30.72 -3.23 -9.13
N VAL A 215 31.40 -4.13 -8.43
CA VAL A 215 30.77 -4.94 -7.37
C VAL A 215 30.35 -4.07 -6.19
N THR A 216 29.07 -4.15 -5.83
CA THR A 216 28.55 -3.57 -4.59
C THR A 216 28.42 -4.68 -3.54
N TRP A 217 28.93 -4.45 -2.34
CA TRP A 217 28.88 -5.42 -1.26
C TRP A 217 27.89 -4.95 -0.18
N LEU A 218 26.86 -5.75 0.07
CA LEU A 218 25.72 -5.44 0.93
C LEU A 218 25.50 -6.48 2.03
N ASN A 219 24.74 -6.09 3.06
CA ASN A 219 24.26 -7.01 4.11
C ASN A 219 22.85 -7.52 3.77
N ALA A 220 22.37 -8.55 4.47
CA ALA A 220 21.06 -9.18 4.19
C ALA A 220 19.86 -8.22 4.31
N ALA A 221 19.90 -7.23 5.19
CA ALA A 221 18.82 -6.26 5.38
C ALA A 221 18.82 -5.12 4.34
N ASP A 222 19.94 -4.89 3.64
CA ASP A 222 20.01 -3.95 2.51
C ASP A 222 19.48 -4.58 1.20
N CYS A 223 19.13 -5.87 1.21
CA CYS A 223 18.76 -6.67 0.05
C CYS A 223 17.28 -7.09 0.07
N THR A 224 16.73 -7.45 -1.09
CA THR A 224 15.37 -8.00 -1.21
C THR A 224 15.34 -9.03 -2.34
N TRP A 225 14.45 -10.01 -2.27
CA TRP A 225 14.14 -10.88 -3.41
C TRP A 225 12.91 -10.33 -4.13
N SER A 226 13.09 -9.64 -5.26
CA SER A 226 12.02 -8.88 -5.95
C SER A 226 11.90 -9.20 -7.45
N PRO A 227 11.71 -10.48 -7.83
CA PRO A 227 11.70 -10.91 -9.23
C PRO A 227 10.75 -10.11 -10.12
N LYS A 228 11.28 -9.70 -11.29
CA LYS A 228 10.63 -8.86 -12.31
C LYS A 228 10.20 -7.45 -11.85
N LEU A 229 10.64 -6.97 -10.68
CA LEU A 229 10.36 -5.60 -10.22
C LEU A 229 11.50 -4.66 -10.64
N GLU A 230 11.28 -3.80 -11.63
CA GLU A 230 12.32 -2.96 -12.25
C GLU A 230 12.53 -1.60 -11.56
N SER A 231 13.04 -1.63 -10.33
CA SER A 231 13.48 -0.42 -9.61
C SER A 231 15.01 -0.40 -9.41
N PRO A 232 15.70 0.73 -9.66
CA PRO A 232 17.10 0.91 -9.30
C PRO A 232 17.32 1.18 -7.80
N GLU A 233 16.23 1.40 -7.04
CA GLU A 233 16.28 1.61 -5.58
C GLU A 233 16.23 0.29 -4.80
N ILE A 234 15.90 -0.83 -5.49
CA ILE A 234 15.74 -2.16 -4.89
C ILE A 234 16.94 -3.04 -5.26
N ASN A 235 17.69 -3.46 -4.23
CA ASN A 235 18.79 -4.42 -4.35
C ASN A 235 18.26 -5.85 -4.52
N ASP A 236 17.69 -6.11 -5.70
CA ASP A 236 17.02 -7.37 -6.06
C ASP A 236 18.03 -8.50 -6.35
N LEU A 237 18.08 -9.48 -5.45
CA LEU A 237 19.00 -10.62 -5.54
C LEU A 237 18.66 -11.61 -6.66
N SER A 238 17.38 -11.67 -7.08
CA SER A 238 16.92 -12.64 -8.09
C SER A 238 17.55 -12.42 -9.47
N ARG A 239 18.02 -11.19 -9.75
CA ARG A 239 18.78 -10.80 -10.96
C ARG A 239 20.20 -11.36 -11.00
N HIS A 240 20.79 -11.59 -9.83
CA HIS A 240 22.22 -11.90 -9.69
C HIS A 240 22.47 -13.35 -9.29
N TYR A 241 21.50 -13.96 -8.61
CA TYR A 241 21.56 -15.33 -8.11
C TYR A 241 20.18 -16.02 -8.18
N PRO A 242 19.55 -16.14 -9.37
CA PRO A 242 18.25 -16.80 -9.52
C PRO A 242 18.23 -18.24 -8.99
N GLU A 243 19.36 -18.94 -9.02
CA GLU A 243 19.53 -20.30 -8.49
C GLU A 243 19.73 -20.37 -6.97
N LEU A 244 19.77 -19.23 -6.26
CA LEU A 244 19.96 -19.15 -4.81
C LEU A 244 18.71 -18.66 -4.05
N HIS A 245 17.51 -18.86 -4.61
CA HIS A 245 16.24 -18.55 -3.95
C HIS A 245 16.21 -19.05 -2.49
N ASP A 246 16.44 -20.35 -2.30
CA ASP A 246 16.35 -20.98 -0.99
C ASP A 246 17.49 -20.57 -0.05
N PHE A 247 18.65 -20.19 -0.59
CA PHE A 247 19.73 -19.65 0.23
C PHE A 247 19.37 -18.26 0.77
N PHE A 248 18.80 -17.39 -0.05
CA PHE A 248 18.50 -16.01 0.36
C PHE A 248 17.18 -15.87 1.12
N VAL A 249 16.08 -16.41 0.59
CA VAL A 249 14.76 -16.32 1.23
C VAL A 249 14.70 -17.28 2.40
N ASN A 250 14.65 -18.59 2.15
CA ASN A 250 14.37 -19.60 3.17
C ASN A 250 15.50 -19.72 4.21
N PHE A 251 16.76 -19.79 3.79
CA PHE A 251 17.89 -20.02 4.67
C PHE A 251 18.37 -18.74 5.37
N LEU A 252 18.49 -17.59 4.66
CA LEU A 252 18.97 -16.32 5.23
C LEU A 252 17.90 -15.35 5.77
N ASP A 253 16.60 -15.55 5.51
CA ASP A 253 15.51 -14.64 5.90
C ASP A 253 15.52 -13.27 5.17
N VAL A 254 15.97 -13.23 3.90
CA VAL A 254 15.88 -12.02 3.07
C VAL A 254 14.43 -11.79 2.66
N LYS A 255 13.92 -10.56 2.87
CA LYS A 255 12.55 -10.15 2.51
C LYS A 255 12.24 -10.49 1.04
N GLN A 256 11.14 -11.19 0.81
CA GLN A 256 10.58 -11.46 -0.51
C GLN A 256 9.53 -10.40 -0.90
N ASN A 257 9.38 -10.13 -2.21
CA ASN A 257 8.41 -9.20 -2.78
C ASN A 257 8.02 -9.58 -4.22
N ASP A 258 7.01 -10.43 -4.38
CA ASP A 258 6.56 -10.94 -5.68
C ASP A 258 5.70 -9.96 -6.48
N SER A 259 5.68 -8.68 -6.11
CA SER A 259 4.89 -7.65 -6.81
C SER A 259 5.22 -7.54 -8.30
N GLY A 260 6.48 -7.77 -8.70
CA GLY A 260 6.89 -7.84 -10.09
C GLY A 260 6.38 -9.08 -10.82
N LEU A 261 6.42 -10.26 -10.18
CA LEU A 261 5.84 -11.50 -10.72
C LEU A 261 4.32 -11.40 -10.87
N ILE A 262 3.60 -10.90 -9.85
CA ILE A 262 2.14 -10.74 -9.87
C ILE A 262 1.72 -9.80 -11.00
N PHE A 263 2.44 -8.69 -11.19
CA PHE A 263 2.20 -7.77 -12.30
C PHE A 263 2.48 -8.41 -13.67
N ASP A 264 3.60 -9.12 -13.85
CA ASP A 264 3.92 -9.78 -15.12
C ASP A 264 2.95 -10.92 -15.45
N THR A 265 2.55 -11.72 -14.47
CA THR A 265 1.52 -12.76 -14.63
C THR A 265 0.18 -12.16 -15.05
N LEU A 266 -0.21 -11.01 -14.48
CA LEU A 266 -1.39 -10.26 -14.95
C LEU A 266 -1.23 -9.84 -16.41
N MET A 267 -0.08 -9.30 -16.80
CA MET A 267 0.16 -8.87 -18.18
C MET A 267 0.13 -10.03 -19.19
N ASN A 268 0.43 -11.24 -18.75
CA ASN A 268 0.45 -12.45 -19.58
C ASN A 268 -0.84 -13.28 -19.50
N VAL A 269 -1.82 -12.89 -18.66
CA VAL A 269 -3.04 -13.68 -18.35
C VAL A 269 -3.90 -14.01 -19.58
N SER A 270 -3.86 -13.17 -20.61
CA SER A 270 -4.53 -13.42 -21.90
C SER A 270 -3.94 -14.58 -22.72
N SER A 271 -2.76 -15.09 -22.33
CA SER A 271 -2.12 -16.28 -22.93
C SER A 271 -2.66 -17.60 -22.37
N LEU A 272 -3.44 -17.57 -21.28
CA LEU A 272 -4.05 -18.76 -20.71
C LEU A 272 -5.25 -19.24 -21.54
N SER A 273 -5.64 -20.50 -21.32
CA SER A 273 -6.85 -21.10 -21.89
C SER A 273 -8.08 -20.19 -21.70
N PRO A 274 -8.94 -20.01 -22.73
CA PRO A 274 -10.12 -19.15 -22.65
C PRO A 274 -11.27 -19.85 -21.89
N ASP A 275 -11.09 -19.98 -20.58
CA ASP A 275 -12.05 -20.58 -19.65
C ASP A 275 -12.28 -19.71 -18.40
N CYS A 276 -13.18 -20.17 -17.53
CA CYS A 276 -13.52 -19.46 -16.30
C CYS A 276 -12.37 -19.41 -15.28
N SER A 277 -11.36 -20.28 -15.39
CA SER A 277 -10.17 -20.23 -14.54
C SER A 277 -9.33 -19.00 -14.86
N ARG A 278 -9.00 -18.80 -16.15
CA ARG A 278 -8.30 -17.58 -16.63
C ARG A 278 -8.98 -16.31 -16.16
N ASP A 279 -10.31 -16.23 -16.31
CA ASP A 279 -11.05 -15.01 -15.98
C ASP A 279 -11.04 -14.77 -14.45
N ASN A 280 -11.11 -15.82 -13.64
CA ASN A 280 -10.93 -15.72 -12.18
C ASN A 280 -9.50 -15.32 -11.80
N THR A 281 -8.49 -15.87 -12.47
CA THR A 281 -7.09 -15.46 -12.31
C THR A 281 -6.91 -13.97 -12.65
N ALA A 282 -7.50 -13.48 -13.73
CA ALA A 282 -7.48 -12.06 -14.09
C ALA A 282 -8.16 -11.19 -13.01
N ARG A 283 -9.33 -11.59 -12.49
CA ARG A 283 -10.02 -10.89 -11.39
C ARG A 283 -9.15 -10.80 -10.13
N GLY A 284 -8.57 -11.92 -9.69
CA GLY A 284 -7.71 -11.98 -8.51
C GLY A 284 -6.42 -11.17 -8.66
N LEU A 285 -5.75 -11.27 -9.81
CA LEU A 285 -4.51 -10.53 -10.08
C LEU A 285 -4.74 -9.00 -10.20
N LEU A 286 -5.87 -8.55 -10.77
CA LEU A 286 -6.24 -7.12 -10.77
C LEU A 286 -6.37 -6.57 -9.35
N VAL A 287 -7.01 -7.31 -8.44
CA VAL A 287 -7.12 -6.93 -7.02
C VAL A 287 -5.74 -6.93 -6.34
N ALA A 288 -4.94 -7.98 -6.55
CA ALA A 288 -3.60 -8.11 -5.98
C ALA A 288 -2.62 -7.00 -6.43
N VAL A 289 -2.74 -6.54 -7.68
CA VAL A 289 -1.99 -5.38 -8.21
C VAL A 289 -2.55 -4.06 -7.66
N SER A 290 -3.87 -3.89 -7.57
CA SER A 290 -4.51 -2.69 -7.00
C SER A 290 -4.08 -2.41 -5.56
N GLN A 291 -3.93 -3.45 -4.74
CA GLN A 291 -3.40 -3.34 -3.37
C GLN A 291 -1.92 -2.91 -3.32
N ARG A 292 -1.14 -3.23 -4.36
CA ARG A 292 0.31 -2.95 -4.46
C ARG A 292 0.65 -1.62 -5.12
N ILE A 293 -0.27 -1.03 -5.90
CA ILE A 293 -0.08 0.24 -6.60
C ILE A 293 0.31 1.44 -5.69
N PRO A 294 -0.18 1.59 -4.45
CA PRO A 294 0.27 2.67 -3.56
C PRO A 294 1.77 2.65 -3.22
N GLU A 295 2.42 1.49 -3.29
CA GLU A 295 3.87 1.34 -3.05
C GLU A 295 4.64 1.25 -4.37
N PHE A 296 4.21 0.36 -5.28
CA PHE A 296 4.96 -0.01 -6.50
C PHE A 296 4.40 0.55 -7.81
N GLY A 297 3.30 1.32 -7.79
CA GLY A 297 2.66 1.87 -8.99
C GLY A 297 3.49 2.90 -9.77
N HIS A 298 4.64 3.33 -9.23
CA HIS A 298 5.63 4.15 -9.94
C HIS A 298 6.67 3.32 -10.71
N ILE A 299 6.74 2.00 -10.47
CA ILE A 299 7.65 1.04 -11.11
C ILE A 299 6.91 0.24 -12.20
N PHE A 300 5.62 -0.05 -12.00
CA PHE A 300 4.82 -0.82 -12.96
C PHE A 300 4.68 -0.12 -14.33
N ASP A 301 4.92 -0.87 -15.41
CA ASP A 301 4.79 -0.37 -16.79
C ASP A 301 3.32 -0.11 -17.15
N LYS A 302 2.92 1.15 -16.97
CA LYS A 302 1.59 1.65 -17.29
C LYS A 302 1.26 1.61 -18.80
N GLU A 303 2.26 1.65 -19.69
CA GLU A 303 2.01 1.56 -21.13
C GLU A 303 1.76 0.12 -21.58
N ARG A 304 2.49 -0.86 -21.06
CA ARG A 304 2.18 -2.29 -21.24
C ARG A 304 0.80 -2.58 -20.64
N PHE A 305 0.55 -2.14 -19.41
CA PHE A 305 -0.75 -2.29 -18.74
C PHE A 305 -1.93 -1.77 -19.58
N ALA A 306 -1.82 -0.58 -20.16
CA ALA A 306 -2.89 0.00 -20.97
C ALA A 306 -3.18 -0.79 -22.28
N ARG A 307 -2.15 -1.46 -22.82
CA ARG A 307 -2.22 -2.23 -24.08
C ARG A 307 -2.59 -3.70 -23.87
N SER A 308 -2.39 -4.26 -22.68
CA SER A 308 -2.64 -5.67 -22.38
C SER A 308 -4.12 -5.97 -22.16
N ASN A 309 -4.61 -7.09 -22.71
CA ASN A 309 -5.96 -7.60 -22.48
C ASN A 309 -6.06 -8.23 -21.08
N VAL A 310 -6.38 -7.43 -20.07
CA VAL A 310 -6.37 -7.84 -18.65
C VAL A 310 -7.69 -7.58 -17.91
N PHE A 311 -8.58 -6.76 -18.47
CA PHE A 311 -9.85 -6.41 -17.84
C PHE A 311 -10.94 -7.41 -18.27
N PRO A 312 -11.47 -8.26 -17.38
CA PRO A 312 -12.64 -9.07 -17.70
C PRO A 312 -13.86 -8.16 -17.86
N VAL A 313 -14.50 -8.20 -19.02
CA VAL A 313 -15.67 -7.40 -19.37
C VAL A 313 -16.79 -8.35 -19.76
N SER A 314 -17.92 -8.24 -19.06
CA SER A 314 -19.16 -8.95 -19.38
C SER A 314 -19.83 -8.28 -20.57
N THR A 315 -20.03 -9.06 -21.63
CA THR A 315 -20.66 -8.69 -22.91
C THR A 315 -21.87 -9.59 -23.18
N ALA A 316 -22.60 -9.36 -24.28
CA ALA A 316 -23.73 -10.21 -24.67
C ALA A 316 -23.33 -11.67 -24.96
N ASP A 317 -22.09 -11.91 -25.42
CA ASP A 317 -21.57 -13.23 -25.78
C ASP A 317 -20.81 -13.92 -24.63
N GLY A 318 -20.73 -13.28 -23.46
CA GLY A 318 -19.99 -13.75 -22.28
C GLY A 318 -18.87 -12.80 -21.85
N VAL A 319 -17.91 -13.32 -21.07
CA VAL A 319 -16.78 -12.54 -20.54
C VAL A 319 -15.61 -12.55 -21.53
N LEU A 320 -15.08 -11.35 -21.83
CA LEU A 320 -13.90 -11.14 -22.67
C LEU A 320 -12.83 -10.36 -21.90
N LEU A 321 -11.55 -10.70 -22.11
CA LEU A 321 -10.45 -9.91 -21.59
C LEU A 321 -10.14 -8.76 -22.56
N CYS A 322 -10.30 -7.53 -22.08
CA CYS A 322 -10.16 -6.29 -22.84
C CYS A 322 -8.95 -5.46 -22.38
N ALA A 323 -8.40 -4.66 -23.29
CA ALA A 323 -7.41 -3.63 -22.98
C ALA A 323 -8.07 -2.33 -22.46
N SER A 324 -7.31 -1.48 -21.76
CA SER A 324 -7.85 -0.22 -21.21
C SER A 324 -8.27 0.80 -22.28
N THR A 325 -7.83 0.58 -23.52
CA THR A 325 -8.17 1.34 -24.73
C THR A 325 -9.53 0.97 -25.33
N MET A 326 -10.13 -0.15 -24.94
CA MET A 326 -11.44 -0.58 -25.41
C MET A 326 -12.57 0.16 -24.67
N GLU A 327 -13.79 0.11 -25.21
CA GLU A 327 -14.96 0.73 -24.58
C GLU A 327 -15.71 -0.26 -23.67
N PHE A 328 -15.67 0.03 -22.38
CA PHE A 328 -16.47 -0.60 -21.33
C PHE A 328 -16.74 0.43 -20.22
N SER A 329 -17.77 0.15 -19.41
CA SER A 329 -18.16 0.95 -18.24
C SER A 329 -17.89 0.19 -16.93
N VAL A 330 -17.68 0.91 -15.84
CA VAL A 330 -17.41 0.32 -14.51
C VAL A 330 -18.62 0.55 -13.60
N ALA A 331 -19.26 -0.54 -13.14
CA ALA A 331 -20.45 -0.44 -12.30
C ALA A 331 -20.08 -0.29 -10.80
N ASP A 332 -19.97 0.97 -10.34
CA ASP A 332 -19.59 1.33 -8.98
C ASP A 332 -20.73 1.17 -7.94
N ARG A 333 -21.96 0.92 -8.38
CA ARG A 333 -23.15 0.74 -7.52
C ARG A 333 -24.00 -0.44 -7.98
N GLN A 334 -24.63 -1.11 -7.02
CA GLN A 334 -25.44 -2.31 -7.28
C GLN A 334 -26.65 -2.02 -8.18
N ASN A 335 -27.42 -0.97 -7.88
CA ASN A 335 -28.55 -0.55 -8.70
C ASN A 335 -28.15 -0.22 -10.15
N LEU A 336 -26.98 0.38 -10.35
CA LEU A 336 -26.45 0.68 -11.70
C LEU A 336 -25.97 -0.60 -12.41
N LYS A 337 -25.37 -1.55 -11.69
CA LYS A 337 -25.03 -2.87 -12.26
C LYS A 337 -26.29 -3.60 -12.74
N GLU A 338 -27.31 -3.68 -11.89
CA GLU A 338 -28.59 -4.35 -12.19
C GLU A 338 -29.31 -3.71 -13.38
N ALA A 339 -29.41 -2.38 -13.42
CA ALA A 339 -30.09 -1.66 -14.49
C ALA A 339 -29.47 -1.86 -15.88
N PHE A 340 -28.13 -1.96 -15.96
CA PHE A 340 -27.38 -1.98 -17.23
C PHE A 340 -26.73 -3.32 -17.60
N THR A 341 -26.84 -4.35 -16.76
CA THR A 341 -26.41 -5.72 -17.12
C THR A 341 -27.15 -6.19 -18.38
N GLY A 342 -26.41 -6.73 -19.35
CA GLY A 342 -26.96 -7.13 -20.66
C GLY A 342 -27.29 -5.98 -21.63
N LYS A 343 -27.06 -4.72 -21.23
CA LYS A 343 -27.27 -3.52 -22.08
C LYS A 343 -25.97 -2.76 -22.37
N LEU A 344 -25.00 -2.84 -21.45
CA LEU A 344 -23.67 -2.28 -21.59
C LEU A 344 -22.61 -3.37 -21.43
N ASN A 345 -21.45 -3.16 -22.06
CA ASN A 345 -20.23 -3.88 -21.75
C ASN A 345 -19.72 -3.39 -20.38
N LEU A 346 -19.85 -4.22 -19.35
CA LEU A 346 -19.52 -3.87 -17.97
C LEU A 346 -18.25 -4.58 -17.50
N LEU A 347 -17.37 -3.87 -16.79
CA LEU A 347 -16.24 -4.49 -16.09
C LEU A 347 -16.77 -5.55 -15.10
N ASP A 348 -16.34 -6.80 -15.25
CA ASP A 348 -17.00 -7.97 -14.65
C ASP A 348 -16.53 -8.28 -13.23
N PHE A 349 -16.88 -7.37 -12.33
CA PHE A 349 -16.76 -7.49 -10.89
C PHE A 349 -18.09 -7.14 -10.23
N ASP A 350 -18.31 -7.60 -9.00
CA ASP A 350 -19.35 -7.03 -8.14
C ASP A 350 -18.92 -5.62 -7.65
N PRO A 351 -19.87 -4.73 -7.30
CA PRO A 351 -19.53 -3.38 -6.88
C PRO A 351 -18.64 -3.31 -5.64
N LYS A 352 -18.74 -4.26 -4.68
CA LYS A 352 -17.87 -4.27 -3.48
C LYS A 352 -16.42 -4.49 -3.90
N THR A 353 -16.13 -5.41 -4.81
CA THR A 353 -14.77 -5.63 -5.32
C THR A 353 -14.28 -4.47 -6.20
N VAL A 354 -15.17 -3.73 -6.88
CA VAL A 354 -14.77 -2.49 -7.60
C VAL A 354 -14.12 -1.47 -6.66
N TRP A 355 -14.55 -1.34 -5.39
CA TRP A 355 -13.84 -0.49 -4.40
C TRP A 355 -12.40 -0.96 -4.12
N MET A 356 -12.13 -2.27 -4.22
CA MET A 356 -10.77 -2.81 -4.07
C MET A 356 -9.90 -2.52 -5.29
N LEU A 357 -10.50 -2.18 -6.44
CA LEU A 357 -9.82 -1.79 -7.67
C LEU A 357 -9.57 -0.27 -7.77
N ASP A 358 -10.06 0.57 -6.86
CA ASP A 358 -10.03 2.03 -7.03
C ASP A 358 -8.62 2.60 -7.22
N ASN A 359 -7.62 2.11 -6.46
CA ASN A 359 -6.20 2.46 -6.68
C ASN A 359 -5.76 2.19 -8.12
N LEU A 360 -6.11 1.02 -8.67
CA LEU A 360 -5.79 0.61 -10.03
C LEU A 360 -6.57 1.39 -11.09
N LEU A 361 -7.85 1.66 -10.86
CA LEU A 361 -8.70 2.40 -11.78
C LEU A 361 -8.28 3.87 -11.85
N VAL A 362 -7.98 4.51 -10.72
CA VAL A 362 -7.41 5.86 -10.66
C VAL A 362 -6.00 5.90 -11.27
N TRP A 363 -5.13 4.95 -10.92
CA TRP A 363 -3.78 4.86 -11.50
C TRP A 363 -3.80 4.67 -13.02
N ALA A 364 -4.74 3.88 -13.55
CA ALA A 364 -4.93 3.67 -14.99
C ALA A 364 -5.65 4.83 -15.71
N GLY A 365 -6.34 5.72 -14.98
CA GLY A 365 -7.19 6.79 -15.56
C GLY A 365 -8.61 6.33 -15.96
N LEU A 366 -9.04 5.18 -15.44
CA LEU A 366 -10.31 4.52 -15.72
C LEU A 366 -11.41 4.88 -14.70
N ASP A 367 -11.09 5.65 -13.65
CA ASP A 367 -12.08 6.25 -12.73
C ASP A 367 -13.11 7.12 -13.49
N SER A 368 -12.69 7.69 -14.62
CA SER A 368 -13.55 8.36 -15.60
C SER A 368 -14.69 7.49 -16.15
N ARG A 369 -14.62 6.15 -16.06
CA ARG A 369 -15.59 5.19 -16.61
C ARG A 369 -16.63 4.68 -15.60
N TYR A 370 -16.64 5.19 -14.36
CA TYR A 370 -17.66 4.82 -13.37
C TYR A 370 -19.07 5.22 -13.84
N LEU A 371 -20.04 4.29 -13.81
CA LEU A 371 -21.41 4.53 -14.27
C LEU A 371 -22.07 5.71 -13.56
N SER A 372 -21.79 5.92 -12.26
CA SER A 372 -22.34 7.06 -11.52
C SER A 372 -21.85 8.45 -11.96
N ARG A 373 -20.94 8.53 -12.96
CA ARG A 373 -20.54 9.77 -13.64
C ARG A 373 -21.23 10.00 -14.99
N HIS A 374 -21.91 8.99 -15.55
CA HIS A 374 -22.50 9.00 -16.90
C HIS A 374 -23.99 8.66 -16.95
N VAL A 375 -24.56 8.21 -15.84
CA VAL A 375 -25.98 7.87 -15.70
C VAL A 375 -26.73 9.02 -15.03
N GLU A 376 -27.70 9.58 -15.75
CA GLU A 376 -28.70 10.50 -15.21
C GLU A 376 -30.00 9.76 -14.91
N ASP A 377 -30.65 10.06 -13.79
CA ASP A 377 -32.01 9.60 -13.48
C ASP A 377 -33.02 10.62 -14.01
N GLN A 378 -33.65 10.31 -15.15
CA GLN A 378 -34.80 11.05 -15.66
C GLN A 378 -36.06 10.56 -14.94
N GLY A 379 -36.98 11.48 -14.63
CA GLY A 379 -38.19 11.26 -13.83
C GLY A 379 -39.18 10.19 -14.35
N PRO A 380 -40.41 10.17 -13.81
CA PRO A 380 -41.30 9.03 -13.96
C PRO A 380 -41.69 8.78 -15.43
N ALA A 381 -41.72 7.51 -15.82
CA ALA A 381 -41.99 7.06 -17.19
C ALA A 381 -43.44 7.31 -17.66
N ASP A 382 -44.35 7.58 -16.71
CA ASP A 382 -45.74 7.98 -16.90
C ASP A 382 -46.07 9.05 -15.84
N GLU A 383 -46.97 9.98 -16.14
CA GLU A 383 -47.45 10.97 -15.17
C GLU A 383 -48.70 10.49 -14.40
N ASN A 384 -49.31 9.38 -14.82
CA ASN A 384 -50.55 8.83 -14.25
C ASN A 384 -50.33 7.87 -13.08
N PHE A 385 -49.71 8.33 -11.99
CA PHE A 385 -49.53 7.54 -10.76
C PHE A 385 -50.42 8.05 -9.60
N LYS A 386 -50.91 7.13 -8.75
CA LYS A 386 -51.57 7.51 -7.48
C LYS A 386 -50.50 7.83 -6.43
N SER A 387 -50.70 8.88 -5.65
CA SER A 387 -49.74 9.33 -4.63
C SER A 387 -50.37 9.79 -3.32
N ILE A 388 -49.64 9.64 -2.22
CA ILE A 388 -50.00 10.04 -0.85
C ILE A 388 -49.12 11.22 -0.43
N GLU A 389 -49.72 12.27 0.12
CA GLU A 389 -49.00 13.45 0.64
C GLU A 389 -48.32 13.17 1.98
N LEU A 390 -47.06 13.60 2.14
CA LEU A 390 -46.35 13.72 3.42
C LEU A 390 -46.40 15.18 3.90
N PRO A 391 -47.39 15.56 4.72
CA PRO A 391 -47.59 16.96 5.10
C PRO A 391 -46.44 17.47 5.98
N TYR A 392 -46.02 18.72 5.73
CA TYR A 392 -44.95 19.43 6.44
C TYR A 392 -43.52 18.84 6.29
N GLU A 393 -43.34 17.77 5.52
CA GLU A 393 -42.07 17.02 5.50
C GLU A 393 -40.89 17.86 4.99
N LEU A 394 -41.11 18.72 4.00
CA LEU A 394 -40.11 19.70 3.56
C LEU A 394 -40.40 21.11 4.11
N SER A 395 -41.67 21.51 4.14
CA SER A 395 -42.09 22.88 4.51
C SER A 395 -41.85 23.23 5.98
N SER A 396 -41.76 22.25 6.91
CA SER A 396 -41.33 22.55 8.30
C SER A 396 -39.87 23.02 8.40
N LYS A 397 -39.07 22.88 7.33
CA LYS A 397 -37.62 23.08 7.30
C LYS A 397 -37.18 24.23 6.38
N ALA A 398 -38.14 24.95 5.77
CA ALA A 398 -37.88 26.01 4.79
C ALA A 398 -36.89 27.09 5.28
N ASP A 399 -37.13 27.64 6.48
CA ASP A 399 -36.27 28.65 7.15
C ASP A 399 -34.80 28.21 7.33
N GLN A 400 -34.51 26.90 7.28
CA GLN A 400 -33.17 26.36 7.46
C GLN A 400 -32.54 25.87 6.15
N LEU A 401 -33.35 25.41 5.20
CA LEU A 401 -32.91 24.98 3.85
C LEU A 401 -32.44 26.14 2.96
N LEU A 402 -32.80 27.39 3.28
CA LEU A 402 -32.35 28.61 2.58
C LEU A 402 -30.91 29.02 2.93
N ARG A 403 -30.45 28.67 4.15
CA ARG A 403 -29.18 29.12 4.73
C ARG A 403 -27.90 28.70 3.98
N PRO A 404 -27.86 27.63 3.16
CA PRO A 404 -26.69 27.30 2.34
C PRO A 404 -26.40 28.30 1.21
N ARG A 405 -27.34 29.19 0.83
CA ARG A 405 -27.08 30.26 -0.16
C ARG A 405 -26.55 31.52 0.51
N THR A 406 -25.39 31.98 0.06
CA THR A 406 -24.98 33.38 0.22
C THR A 406 -25.44 34.21 -0.99
N SER A 407 -25.71 35.50 -0.75
CA SER A 407 -25.92 36.54 -1.79
C SER A 407 -27.16 36.42 -2.70
N THR A 408 -28.37 36.72 -2.18
CA THR A 408 -29.17 37.92 -2.58
C THR A 408 -30.55 37.97 -1.90
N PRO A 409 -30.98 39.12 -1.31
CA PRO A 409 -32.25 39.20 -0.56
C PRO A 409 -33.52 38.94 -1.38
N LYS A 410 -33.53 39.32 -2.67
CA LYS A 410 -34.68 39.11 -3.56
C LYS A 410 -34.87 37.65 -4.00
N ALA A 411 -33.79 36.87 -4.05
CA ALA A 411 -33.87 35.45 -4.36
C ALA A 411 -34.36 34.63 -3.15
N THR A 412 -34.08 35.10 -1.94
CA THR A 412 -34.45 34.38 -0.71
C THR A 412 -35.93 34.49 -0.33
N SER A 413 -36.66 35.54 -0.73
CA SER A 413 -38.07 35.70 -0.31
C SER A 413 -39.04 34.80 -1.07
N TRP A 414 -38.95 34.73 -2.41
CA TRP A 414 -39.79 33.83 -3.19
C TRP A 414 -39.45 32.37 -2.89
N LEU A 415 -38.15 32.04 -2.79
CA LEU A 415 -37.69 30.68 -2.49
C LEU A 415 -38.15 30.21 -1.10
N ARG A 416 -38.27 31.14 -0.14
CA ARG A 416 -38.85 30.89 1.18
C ARG A 416 -40.34 30.57 1.07
N GLU A 417 -41.11 31.40 0.36
CA GLU A 417 -42.55 31.19 0.16
C GLU A 417 -42.83 29.86 -0.60
N THR A 418 -42.04 29.54 -1.63
CA THR A 418 -42.11 28.28 -2.38
C THR A 418 -41.78 27.06 -1.49
N LEU A 419 -40.79 27.16 -0.62
CA LEU A 419 -40.46 26.09 0.33
C LEU A 419 -41.44 26.00 1.51
N GLU A 420 -42.03 27.12 1.97
CA GLU A 420 -43.08 27.11 3.01
C GLU A 420 -44.37 26.46 2.51
N HIS A 421 -44.65 26.52 1.21
CA HIS A 421 -45.78 25.86 0.55
C HIS A 421 -45.40 24.55 -0.18
N SER A 422 -44.21 23.99 0.07
CA SER A 422 -43.76 22.77 -0.61
C SER A 422 -44.57 21.54 -0.23
N GLU A 423 -44.91 20.72 -1.22
CA GLU A 423 -45.58 19.42 -1.05
C GLU A 423 -44.59 18.27 -1.30
N VAL A 424 -44.72 17.17 -0.56
CA VAL A 424 -43.99 15.92 -0.80
C VAL A 424 -45.03 14.83 -1.03
N ARG A 425 -44.92 14.08 -2.13
CA ARG A 425 -45.89 13.06 -2.55
C ARG A 425 -45.19 11.73 -2.83
N LEU A 426 -45.51 10.71 -2.04
CA LEU A 426 -45.07 9.34 -2.27
C LEU A 426 -45.98 8.69 -3.29
N ALA A 427 -45.42 8.22 -4.40
CA ALA A 427 -46.14 7.61 -5.52
C ALA A 427 -45.86 6.11 -5.58
N SER A 428 -46.92 5.31 -5.71
CA SER A 428 -46.78 3.86 -5.72
C SER A 428 -46.41 3.34 -7.11
N GLY A 429 -45.29 2.61 -7.20
CA GLY A 429 -44.74 2.11 -8.47
C GLY A 429 -44.11 3.20 -9.34
N PHE A 430 -43.35 4.13 -8.75
CA PHE A 430 -42.80 5.30 -9.42
C PHE A 430 -41.56 4.95 -10.27
N GLN A 431 -41.79 4.29 -11.41
CA GLN A 431 -40.74 3.85 -12.33
C GLN A 431 -40.08 5.04 -13.04
N SER A 432 -38.83 5.36 -12.66
CA SER A 432 -37.99 6.32 -13.38
C SER A 432 -37.00 5.64 -14.33
N GLN A 433 -36.33 6.44 -15.15
CA GLN A 433 -35.48 5.96 -16.23
C GLN A 433 -34.03 6.45 -16.07
N LEU A 434 -33.13 5.50 -15.83
CA LEU A 434 -31.69 5.71 -15.85
C LEU A 434 -31.21 5.81 -17.31
N ILE A 435 -30.69 6.97 -17.69
CA ILE A 435 -30.13 7.22 -19.01
C ILE A 435 -28.61 7.30 -18.90
N TYR A 436 -27.93 6.29 -19.43
CA TYR A 436 -26.50 6.34 -19.71
C TYR A 436 -26.27 7.08 -21.02
N ARG A 437 -25.39 8.09 -21.04
CA ARG A 437 -24.99 8.79 -22.28
C ARG A 437 -23.53 8.50 -22.64
N SER A 438 -23.27 8.25 -23.93
CA SER A 438 -21.92 8.18 -24.50
C SER A 438 -21.90 8.87 -25.86
N GLY A 439 -21.27 10.04 -25.93
CA GLY A 439 -21.31 10.90 -27.11
C GLY A 439 -22.74 11.29 -27.50
N SER A 440 -23.14 10.96 -28.74
CA SER A 440 -24.51 11.16 -29.23
C SER A 440 -25.43 9.96 -29.01
N ALA A 441 -24.92 8.85 -28.47
CA ALA A 441 -25.71 7.67 -28.15
C ALA A 441 -26.18 7.71 -26.68
N PHE A 442 -27.39 7.19 -26.44
CA PHE A 442 -27.92 7.00 -25.09
C PHE A 442 -28.55 5.62 -24.96
N ILE A 443 -28.47 5.05 -23.75
CA ILE A 443 -29.09 3.76 -23.41
C ILE A 443 -29.92 3.97 -22.15
N THR A 444 -31.19 3.58 -22.25
CA THR A 444 -32.18 3.73 -21.18
C THR A 444 -32.38 2.42 -20.43
N ALA A 445 -32.51 2.52 -19.12
CA ALA A 445 -32.86 1.42 -18.23
C ALA A 445 -33.90 1.86 -17.19
N VAL A 446 -34.72 0.92 -16.71
CA VAL A 446 -35.57 1.15 -15.53
C VAL A 446 -34.66 1.34 -14.31
N ASN A 447 -34.96 2.32 -13.45
CA ASN A 447 -34.28 2.49 -12.17
C ASN A 447 -34.82 1.47 -11.14
N PRO A 448 -34.01 0.51 -10.65
CA PRO A 448 -34.48 -0.49 -9.68
C PRO A 448 -34.63 0.06 -8.25
N MET A 449 -34.23 1.31 -7.99
CA MET A 449 -34.46 2.00 -6.71
C MET A 449 -35.73 2.88 -6.69
N GLY A 450 -36.53 2.85 -7.76
CA GLY A 450 -37.56 3.87 -7.98
C GLY A 450 -36.96 5.27 -8.23
N GLY A 451 -37.81 6.21 -8.59
CA GLY A 451 -37.40 7.57 -8.96
C GLY A 451 -37.55 8.63 -7.87
N LEU A 452 -36.93 9.79 -8.13
CA LEU A 452 -37.26 11.04 -7.48
C LEU A 452 -37.28 12.20 -8.49
N ASP A 453 -38.40 12.93 -8.53
CA ASP A 453 -38.65 14.06 -9.41
C ASP A 453 -39.05 15.31 -8.62
N ILE A 454 -38.78 16.49 -9.18
CA ILE A 454 -39.07 17.78 -8.56
C ILE A 454 -39.76 18.65 -9.59
N LYS A 455 -41.07 18.90 -9.38
CA LYS A 455 -41.89 19.73 -10.27
C LYS A 455 -42.18 21.07 -9.60
N ASP A 456 -42.03 22.14 -10.38
CA ASP A 456 -42.13 23.54 -9.94
C ASP A 456 -43.10 24.35 -10.83
N THR A 457 -43.98 23.65 -11.56
CA THR A 457 -44.83 24.22 -12.61
C THR A 457 -46.20 24.69 -12.13
N VAL A 458 -46.68 24.16 -10.98
CA VAL A 458 -47.99 24.49 -10.37
C VAL A 458 -47.83 24.64 -8.85
N GLY A 459 -46.66 25.12 -8.42
CA GLY A 459 -46.15 24.99 -7.05
C GLY A 459 -45.12 23.87 -6.93
N PHE A 460 -44.31 23.92 -5.87
CA PHE A 460 -43.19 23.01 -5.67
C PHE A 460 -43.64 21.69 -5.06
N THR A 461 -43.56 20.61 -5.84
CA THR A 461 -43.84 19.23 -5.39
C THR A 461 -42.63 18.32 -5.62
N VAL A 462 -42.19 17.64 -4.57
CA VAL A 462 -41.29 16.49 -4.67
C VAL A 462 -42.12 15.23 -4.84
N TYR A 463 -41.90 14.51 -5.94
CA TYR A 463 -42.46 13.18 -6.15
C TYR A 463 -41.37 12.13 -5.94
N ALA A 464 -41.67 11.06 -5.20
CA ALA A 464 -40.73 9.97 -4.95
C ALA A 464 -41.46 8.63 -4.85
N ASP A 465 -40.73 7.54 -5.12
CA ASP A 465 -41.22 6.18 -4.89
C ASP A 465 -41.55 5.92 -3.40
N ASP A 466 -42.67 5.23 -3.14
CA ASP A 466 -43.20 5.00 -1.79
C ASP A 466 -42.42 3.94 -1.01
N GLU A 467 -42.04 2.82 -1.64
CA GLU A 467 -41.20 1.79 -1.03
C GLU A 467 -39.77 2.31 -0.73
N ASN A 468 -39.22 3.16 -1.60
CA ASN A 468 -37.84 3.64 -1.53
C ASN A 468 -37.66 5.05 -0.93
N TRP A 469 -38.70 5.68 -0.40
CA TRP A 469 -38.66 7.06 0.12
C TRP A 469 -37.47 7.35 1.05
N GLU A 470 -37.27 6.54 2.09
CA GLU A 470 -36.25 6.81 3.11
C GLU A 470 -34.81 6.71 2.56
N ILE A 471 -34.55 5.88 1.53
CA ILE A 471 -33.24 5.85 0.87
C ILE A 471 -33.09 7.00 -0.14
N LEU A 472 -34.14 7.35 -0.89
CA LEU A 472 -34.14 8.50 -1.80
C LEU A 472 -33.94 9.83 -1.05
N LYS A 473 -34.63 10.02 0.08
CA LYS A 473 -34.50 11.14 1.02
C LYS A 473 -33.08 11.30 1.57
N GLN A 474 -32.36 10.20 1.81
CA GLN A 474 -30.99 10.22 2.30
C GLN A 474 -29.94 10.40 1.20
N THR A 475 -30.19 9.87 -0.01
CA THR A 475 -29.15 9.73 -1.05
C THR A 475 -29.32 10.68 -2.23
N VAL A 476 -30.54 10.88 -2.75
CA VAL A 476 -30.84 11.62 -3.98
C VAL A 476 -31.38 13.02 -3.68
N LEU A 477 -32.43 13.11 -2.85
CA LEU A 477 -33.12 14.35 -2.52
C LEU A 477 -32.18 15.48 -2.03
N PRO A 478 -31.20 15.25 -1.14
CA PRO A 478 -30.39 16.35 -0.61
C PRO A 478 -29.54 17.05 -1.68
N ARG A 479 -29.20 16.33 -2.76
CA ARG A 479 -28.50 16.88 -3.91
C ARG A 479 -29.49 17.50 -4.90
N ARG A 480 -30.54 16.78 -5.32
CA ARG A 480 -31.54 17.28 -6.28
C ARG A 480 -32.24 18.56 -5.80
N LEU A 481 -32.58 18.63 -4.51
CA LEU A 481 -33.14 19.84 -3.88
C LEU A 481 -32.14 21.00 -3.92
N LEU A 482 -30.86 20.75 -3.62
CA LEU A 482 -29.83 21.78 -3.61
C LEU A 482 -29.44 22.22 -5.04
N GLU A 483 -29.48 21.31 -6.01
CA GLU A 483 -29.37 21.61 -7.44
C GLU A 483 -30.49 22.55 -7.87
N TRP A 484 -31.77 22.23 -7.60
CA TRP A 484 -32.89 23.15 -7.88
C TRP A 484 -32.75 24.50 -7.14
N ILE A 485 -32.41 24.49 -5.85
CA ILE A 485 -32.14 25.71 -5.06
C ILE A 485 -31.02 26.56 -5.68
N MET A 486 -30.00 25.94 -6.28
CA MET A 486 -28.83 26.62 -6.85
C MET A 486 -28.97 26.99 -8.33
N THR A 487 -29.95 26.43 -9.05
CA THR A 487 -30.28 26.83 -10.42
C THR A 487 -30.72 28.29 -10.47
N ASP A 488 -30.23 28.99 -11.49
CA ASP A 488 -30.68 30.34 -11.81
C ASP A 488 -32.00 30.29 -12.62
N PRO A 489 -33.08 30.97 -12.20
CA PRO A 489 -34.41 30.81 -12.79
C PRO A 489 -34.59 31.50 -14.14
N GLU A 490 -33.69 32.41 -14.55
CA GLU A 490 -33.77 33.09 -15.85
C GLU A 490 -32.97 32.35 -16.93
N THR A 491 -31.86 31.70 -16.54
CA THR A 491 -30.94 31.00 -17.46
C THR A 491 -31.07 29.47 -17.42
N ASN A 492 -31.73 28.92 -16.39
CA ASN A 492 -31.80 27.48 -16.09
C ASN A 492 -30.41 26.80 -15.97
N VAL A 493 -29.40 27.54 -15.51
CA VAL A 493 -28.04 27.03 -15.29
C VAL A 493 -27.81 26.76 -13.79
N THR A 494 -27.45 25.53 -13.46
CA THR A 494 -27.02 25.15 -12.10
C THR A 494 -25.51 25.35 -11.94
N GLY A 495 -25.11 26.04 -10.87
CA GLY A 495 -23.69 26.14 -10.47
C GLY A 495 -23.16 24.83 -9.86
N PRO A 496 -21.83 24.65 -9.74
CA PRO A 496 -21.25 23.46 -9.12
C PRO A 496 -21.65 23.36 -7.63
N VAL A 497 -22.35 22.28 -7.27
CA VAL A 497 -22.95 22.08 -5.95
C VAL A 497 -21.92 21.56 -4.93
N PRO A 498 -21.67 22.26 -3.79
CA PRO A 498 -20.68 21.83 -2.80
C PRO A 498 -21.13 20.61 -1.97
N GLU A 499 -20.26 19.60 -1.83
CA GLU A 499 -20.55 18.40 -1.03
C GLU A 499 -20.88 18.70 0.45
N GLN A 500 -20.26 19.73 1.04
CA GLN A 500 -20.56 20.14 2.42
C GLN A 500 -22.01 20.63 2.55
N ALA A 501 -22.52 21.35 1.55
CA ALA A 501 -23.91 21.80 1.52
C ALA A 501 -24.88 20.62 1.28
N VAL A 502 -24.53 19.65 0.43
CA VAL A 502 -25.30 18.39 0.29
C VAL A 502 -25.34 17.61 1.61
N SER A 503 -24.23 17.55 2.35
CA SER A 503 -24.13 16.90 3.66
C SER A 503 -24.98 17.61 4.72
N LEU A 504 -24.98 18.94 4.72
CA LEU A 504 -25.82 19.75 5.60
C LEU A 504 -27.30 19.60 5.27
N VAL A 505 -27.70 19.72 4.00
CA VAL A 505 -29.10 19.54 3.57
C VAL A 505 -29.58 18.12 3.92
N ARG A 506 -28.73 17.09 3.76
CA ARG A 506 -29.03 15.74 4.25
C ARG A 506 -29.28 15.72 5.76
N SER A 507 -28.45 16.39 6.56
CA SER A 507 -28.65 16.48 8.01
C SER A 507 -29.94 17.22 8.40
N ILE A 508 -30.33 18.26 7.64
CA ILE A 508 -31.59 19.00 7.85
C ILE A 508 -32.81 18.12 7.52
N LEU A 509 -32.83 17.50 6.33
CA LEU A 509 -33.96 16.69 5.85
C LEU A 509 -34.24 15.46 6.72
N ASN A 510 -33.20 14.87 7.32
CA ASN A 510 -33.34 13.66 8.16
C ASN A 510 -33.73 13.95 9.62
N ILE A 511 -34.05 15.21 9.97
CA ILE A 511 -34.63 15.56 11.27
C ILE A 511 -36.15 15.35 11.21
N PRO A 512 -36.74 14.49 12.08
CA PRO A 512 -38.18 14.22 12.07
C PRO A 512 -39.00 15.49 12.30
N VAL A 513 -40.16 15.57 11.65
CA VAL A 513 -41.14 16.64 11.86
C VAL A 513 -41.49 16.76 13.36
N GLY A 514 -41.47 17.99 13.89
CA GLY A 514 -41.60 18.27 15.32
C GLY A 514 -40.28 18.28 16.11
N ARG A 515 -39.12 18.09 15.47
CA ARG A 515 -37.78 18.19 16.08
C ARG A 515 -36.88 19.28 15.47
N GLU A 516 -37.48 20.22 14.74
CA GLU A 516 -36.81 21.32 14.03
C GLU A 516 -35.98 22.22 14.95
N HIS A 517 -36.31 22.28 16.24
CA HIS A 517 -35.55 22.97 17.29
C HIS A 517 -34.10 22.49 17.48
N VAL A 518 -33.71 21.37 16.85
CA VAL A 518 -32.33 20.87 16.79
C VAL A 518 -31.55 21.46 15.61
N ILE A 519 -32.23 21.87 14.52
CA ILE A 519 -31.57 22.33 13.28
C ILE A 519 -30.64 23.53 13.52
N PRO A 520 -31.01 24.59 14.28
CA PRO A 520 -30.10 25.71 14.55
C PRO A 520 -28.78 25.26 15.20
N LYS A 521 -28.85 24.32 16.16
CA LYS A 521 -27.67 23.80 16.86
C LYS A 521 -26.74 22.98 15.98
N ILE A 522 -27.27 22.40 14.90
CA ILE A 522 -26.48 21.69 13.88
C ILE A 522 -25.81 22.71 12.95
N LEU A 523 -26.53 23.77 12.56
CA LEU A 523 -25.97 24.87 11.78
C LEU A 523 -24.85 25.60 12.56
N ASP A 524 -25.05 25.89 13.85
CA ASP A 524 -24.04 26.43 14.75
C ASP A 524 -22.78 25.55 14.81
N ALA A 525 -22.96 24.22 14.91
CA ALA A 525 -21.87 23.25 14.99
C ALA A 525 -21.11 23.07 13.66
N GLU A 526 -21.78 23.28 12.52
CA GLU A 526 -21.20 23.34 11.18
C GLU A 526 -20.65 24.73 10.83
N GLY A 527 -20.71 25.70 11.76
CA GLY A 527 -20.15 27.06 11.61
C GLY A 527 -21.01 28.03 10.79
N ILE A 528 -22.29 27.74 10.59
CA ILE A 528 -23.21 28.49 9.74
C ILE A 528 -24.06 29.44 10.61
N VAL A 529 -23.59 30.69 10.70
CA VAL A 529 -24.18 31.77 11.50
C VAL A 529 -25.57 32.16 10.98
N ASP A 530 -26.47 32.52 11.90
CA ASP A 530 -27.77 33.14 11.56
C ASP A 530 -27.57 34.39 10.69
N LEU A 531 -28.21 34.41 9.52
CA LEU A 531 -28.55 35.64 8.83
C LEU A 531 -29.82 36.20 9.49
N GLU A 532 -29.71 37.36 10.13
CA GLU A 532 -30.86 38.08 10.69
C GLU A 532 -31.77 38.60 9.56
N PHE A 533 -32.67 37.74 9.09
CA PHE A 533 -33.85 38.17 8.35
C PHE A 533 -34.78 38.90 9.31
N GLU A 534 -34.94 40.21 9.14
CA GLU A 534 -35.88 41.02 9.91
C GLU A 534 -37.30 40.46 9.79
N ARG A 535 -37.75 39.74 10.81
CA ARG A 535 -39.16 39.37 10.96
C ARG A 535 -39.96 40.64 11.22
N VAL A 536 -40.54 41.21 10.17
CA VAL A 536 -41.62 42.19 10.28
C VAL A 536 -42.70 41.55 11.17
N PRO A 537 -43.02 42.12 12.34
CA PRO A 537 -43.90 41.46 13.29
C PRO A 537 -45.35 41.55 12.79
N ASP A 538 -45.95 40.42 12.43
CA ASP A 538 -47.35 40.33 12.05
C ASP A 538 -48.25 40.94 13.14
N THR A 539 -49.09 41.90 12.75
CA THR A 539 -50.01 42.56 13.66
C THR A 539 -51.02 41.57 14.23
N THR A 540 -51.08 41.51 15.55
CA THR A 540 -51.89 40.55 16.32
C THR A 540 -53.37 40.52 15.90
N ILE A 541 -53.80 39.40 15.31
CA ILE A 541 -55.21 39.01 15.29
C ILE A 541 -55.36 37.71 16.08
N THR A 542 -55.82 37.83 17.33
CA THR A 542 -56.24 36.67 18.12
C THR A 542 -57.62 36.19 17.68
N THR A 543 -57.78 34.93 17.29
CA THR A 543 -58.67 33.98 18.01
C THR A 543 -58.63 32.55 17.49
N LYS A 544 -58.80 31.61 18.45
CA LYS A 544 -59.23 30.21 18.31
C LYS A 544 -58.26 29.22 17.66
N SER A 545 -57.99 28.15 18.41
CA SER A 545 -57.52 26.88 17.87
C SER A 545 -58.56 26.28 16.92
N ASP A 546 -58.10 25.69 15.83
CA ASP A 546 -58.86 24.67 15.11
C ASP A 546 -58.04 23.37 15.02
N LYS A 547 -58.71 22.26 14.72
CA LYS A 547 -58.19 20.90 14.95
C LYS A 547 -57.33 20.39 13.80
N LEU A 548 -56.52 19.35 14.08
CA LEU A 548 -55.86 18.54 13.05
C LEU A 548 -56.90 18.12 11.99
N ARG A 549 -56.58 18.38 10.71
CA ARG A 549 -57.25 17.72 9.59
C ARG A 549 -56.62 16.33 9.41
N PRO A 550 -57.41 15.25 9.31
CA PRO A 550 -56.89 13.98 8.82
C PRO A 550 -56.60 14.07 7.32
N ALA A 551 -55.77 13.16 6.81
CA ALA A 551 -55.51 13.03 5.38
C ALA A 551 -56.80 12.77 4.60
N LYS A 552 -56.89 13.31 3.38
CA LYS A 552 -57.98 13.04 2.44
C LYS A 552 -57.49 12.17 1.29
N THR A 553 -58.11 11.01 1.12
CA THR A 553 -58.23 10.39 -0.20
C THR A 553 -59.33 11.11 -0.98
N LEU A 554 -59.14 11.25 -2.30
CA LEU A 554 -60.22 11.54 -3.25
C LEU A 554 -60.64 10.22 -3.87
N ASP A 555 -61.94 9.92 -3.81
CA ASP A 555 -62.77 9.11 -4.72
C ASP A 555 -64.08 8.77 -3.97
N ASP A 556 -65.23 9.29 -4.45
CA ASP A 556 -66.58 8.66 -4.47
C ASP A 556 -67.69 9.71 -4.79
N GLU A 557 -68.75 9.27 -5.45
CA GLU A 557 -69.87 10.08 -5.98
C GLU A 557 -71.06 10.18 -5.01
N ASP A 558 -71.96 11.16 -5.20
CA ASP A 558 -73.26 11.19 -4.48
C ASP A 558 -74.37 11.94 -5.28
N GLU A 559 -75.55 11.34 -5.38
CA GLU A 559 -76.77 11.81 -6.08
C GLU A 559 -78.01 11.21 -5.37
N PRO A 560 -79.26 11.72 -5.48
CA PRO A 560 -79.73 13.10 -5.69
C PRO A 560 -80.72 13.60 -4.59
N SER A 561 -80.98 14.93 -4.60
CA SER A 561 -82.23 15.68 -4.29
C SER A 561 -83.23 15.25 -3.17
N PRO A 562 -83.94 16.24 -2.58
CA PRO A 562 -85.33 16.45 -3.03
C PRO A 562 -85.75 17.92 -3.24
N ALA A 563 -86.79 18.13 -4.07
CA ALA A 563 -87.44 19.44 -4.35
C ALA A 563 -88.41 19.87 -3.20
N TYR A 564 -88.92 21.09 -3.06
CA TYR A 564 -89.80 21.93 -3.93
C TYR A 564 -89.87 23.35 -3.30
N THR A 565 -90.22 24.51 -3.87
CA THR A 565 -90.40 25.16 -5.21
C THR A 565 -90.59 26.70 -4.92
N GLN A 566 -90.85 27.70 -5.79
CA GLN A 566 -91.28 27.84 -7.20
C GLN A 566 -90.88 29.26 -7.71
N GLY A 567 -90.84 29.51 -9.01
CA GLY A 567 -90.76 30.87 -9.59
C GLY A 567 -90.35 30.89 -11.07
N GLU A 568 -91.04 31.67 -11.92
CA GLU A 568 -90.88 31.67 -13.38
C GLU A 568 -90.26 32.98 -13.93
N SER A 569 -89.79 32.96 -15.19
CA SER A 569 -89.95 34.02 -16.22
C SER A 569 -88.70 34.54 -16.97
N TYR A 570 -88.39 33.85 -18.08
CA TYR A 570 -88.11 34.37 -19.44
C TYR A 570 -87.05 35.44 -19.79
N HIS A 571 -86.41 35.15 -20.95
CA HIS A 571 -85.72 35.99 -21.95
C HIS A 571 -84.18 36.10 -21.90
N ALA A 572 -83.44 36.20 -23.02
CA ALA A 572 -83.49 35.60 -24.39
C ALA A 572 -82.50 36.35 -25.32
N ARG A 573 -82.06 35.70 -26.42
CA ARG A 573 -81.11 36.17 -27.47
C ARG A 573 -79.63 36.15 -27.04
N GLU A 574 -78.65 35.70 -27.84
CA GLU A 574 -78.42 35.59 -29.31
C GLU A 574 -78.03 36.90 -30.04
N ASP A 575 -76.77 36.96 -30.49
CA ASP A 575 -76.29 37.30 -31.86
C ASP A 575 -74.74 37.23 -31.80
N LEU A 576 -73.94 36.51 -32.61
CA LEU A 576 -73.80 36.23 -34.06
C LEU A 576 -72.80 37.13 -34.82
N ALA A 577 -72.13 36.52 -35.81
CA ALA A 577 -71.22 37.08 -36.84
C ALA A 577 -69.82 37.58 -36.35
N ASP A 578 -68.67 36.99 -36.76
CA ASP A 578 -67.94 37.00 -38.08
C ASP A 578 -66.89 38.14 -38.16
N SER A 579 -65.75 38.10 -38.88
CA SER A 579 -65.15 37.10 -39.79
C SER A 579 -63.66 37.41 -40.10
N LYS A 580 -62.88 36.41 -40.56
CA LYS A 580 -61.58 36.51 -41.31
C LYS A 580 -60.35 37.11 -40.58
N GLY A 581 -59.11 36.77 -40.96
CA GLY A 581 -58.64 35.76 -41.93
C GLY A 581 -57.11 35.79 -42.14
N SER A 582 -56.53 34.66 -42.57
CA SER A 582 -55.08 34.50 -42.86
C SER A 582 -54.67 35.10 -44.22
N PRO A 583 -53.35 35.17 -44.55
CA PRO A 583 -52.73 34.04 -45.26
C PRO A 583 -51.26 33.73 -44.86
N THR A 584 -50.72 32.67 -45.47
CA THR A 584 -49.36 32.10 -45.27
C THR A 584 -48.39 32.49 -46.39
N HIS A 585 -47.08 32.22 -46.20
CA HIS A 585 -46.18 31.89 -47.31
C HIS A 585 -44.93 31.10 -46.88
N ASN A 586 -44.54 30.10 -47.66
CA ASN A 586 -43.24 29.40 -47.60
C ASN A 586 -42.37 29.82 -48.80
N PHE A 587 -41.05 29.58 -48.75
CA PHE A 587 -40.32 28.70 -49.71
C PHE A 587 -38.85 28.44 -49.27
N ASP A 588 -38.21 27.45 -49.91
CA ASP A 588 -37.06 26.67 -49.41
C ASP A 588 -35.63 27.16 -49.76
N THR A 589 -34.66 26.38 -49.21
CA THR A 589 -33.38 25.89 -49.81
C THR A 589 -32.03 26.62 -49.68
N ALA A 590 -31.01 25.75 -49.55
CA ALA A 590 -29.62 25.80 -50.05
C ALA A 590 -28.46 26.20 -49.09
N GLU A 591 -27.68 25.17 -48.71
CA GLU A 591 -26.24 25.23 -48.43
C GLU A 591 -25.44 25.27 -49.78
N PRO A 592 -24.13 25.63 -49.87
CA PRO A 592 -23.04 25.00 -49.10
C PRO A 592 -21.92 25.94 -48.58
N GLY A 593 -21.03 25.40 -47.73
CA GLY A 593 -19.91 26.15 -47.11
C GLY A 593 -18.54 26.12 -47.83
N LEU A 594 -17.51 26.70 -47.20
CA LEU A 594 -16.11 26.62 -47.64
C LEU A 594 -15.11 26.66 -46.46
N THR A 595 -13.91 26.16 -46.69
CA THR A 595 -12.83 25.95 -45.70
C THR A 595 -11.96 27.18 -45.43
N THR A 596 -11.32 27.23 -44.25
CA THR A 596 -9.94 27.75 -44.14
C THR A 596 -9.19 27.18 -42.93
N LYS A 597 -7.93 26.78 -43.13
CA LYS A 597 -6.92 26.59 -42.06
C LYS A 597 -5.88 27.69 -42.19
N ILE A 598 -5.48 28.32 -41.08
CA ILE A 598 -4.23 29.11 -41.02
C ILE A 598 -3.53 28.83 -39.67
N ASN A 599 -2.30 28.32 -39.75
CA ASN A 599 -1.30 28.39 -38.68
C ASN A 599 -0.37 29.58 -38.95
N SER A 600 0.18 30.23 -37.92
CA SER A 600 1.64 30.44 -37.75
C SER A 600 2.02 31.57 -36.76
N ALA A 601 3.29 31.55 -36.35
CA ALA A 601 4.12 32.69 -35.94
C ALA A 601 3.80 33.42 -34.61
N GLU A 602 4.36 32.86 -33.54
CA GLU A 602 5.41 33.50 -32.73
C GLU A 602 5.52 35.04 -32.72
N ARG A 603 5.49 35.63 -31.51
CA ARG A 603 6.30 36.80 -31.18
C ARG A 603 6.75 36.77 -29.71
N GLY A 604 8.01 36.44 -29.49
CA GLY A 604 8.60 36.44 -28.14
C GLY A 604 8.85 37.84 -27.60
N MET A 605 8.78 38.01 -26.28
CA MET A 605 9.23 39.21 -25.58
C MET A 605 9.79 38.84 -24.21
N THR A 606 10.91 39.45 -23.82
CA THR A 606 11.74 39.01 -22.68
C THR A 606 11.57 39.89 -21.44
N THR A 607 11.28 39.28 -20.29
CA THR A 607 11.49 39.87 -18.96
C THR A 607 12.12 38.84 -18.01
N LYS A 608 12.81 39.31 -16.97
CA LYS A 608 13.59 38.48 -16.04
C LYS A 608 12.87 38.25 -14.71
N ALA A 609 13.15 37.08 -14.13
CA ALA A 609 13.27 36.80 -12.69
C ALA A 609 12.10 37.21 -11.75
N GLY A 610 11.38 36.19 -11.30
CA GLY A 610 10.63 36.15 -10.04
C GLY A 610 10.61 34.71 -9.54
N ASP A 611 10.62 34.49 -8.22
CA ASP A 611 10.63 33.14 -7.65
C ASP A 611 9.37 32.35 -8.01
N LEU A 612 9.55 31.05 -8.28
CA LEU A 612 8.46 30.08 -8.36
C LEU A 612 8.85 28.83 -7.57
N THR A 613 8.11 28.63 -6.48
CA THR A 613 8.19 27.45 -5.62
C THR A 613 7.88 26.18 -6.40
N LYS A 614 8.69 25.13 -6.18
CA LYS A 614 8.19 23.77 -6.38
C LYS A 614 7.04 23.51 -5.39
N ASP A 615 6.17 22.58 -5.78
CA ASP A 615 5.08 21.93 -5.01
C ASP A 615 3.67 22.37 -5.40
N THR A 616 3.10 21.67 -6.40
CA THR A 616 1.68 21.78 -6.79
C THR A 616 1.17 20.53 -7.53
N LYS A 617 1.77 19.35 -7.30
CA LYS A 617 1.38 18.08 -7.98
C LYS A 617 1.28 16.84 -7.07
N GLN A 618 1.45 16.96 -5.75
CA GLN A 618 1.22 15.85 -4.80
C GLN A 618 -0.05 16.00 -3.94
N ASP A 619 -0.51 17.21 -3.64
CA ASP A 619 -1.66 17.41 -2.73
C ASP A 619 -3.03 17.08 -3.34
N ALA A 620 -3.14 17.03 -4.68
CA ALA A 620 -4.39 16.71 -5.39
C ALA A 620 -4.97 15.31 -5.09
N LEU A 621 -4.21 14.45 -4.40
CA LEU A 621 -4.57 13.09 -4.02
C LEU A 621 -5.03 12.94 -2.55
N ARG A 622 -4.98 14.01 -1.73
CA ARG A 622 -5.43 13.97 -0.32
C ARG A 622 -6.82 14.54 -0.08
N ASP A 623 -7.19 15.63 -0.76
CA ASP A 623 -8.40 16.41 -0.42
C ASP A 623 -9.69 15.91 -1.12
N ARG A 624 -9.78 14.60 -1.39
CA ARG A 624 -10.97 13.97 -2.01
C ARG A 624 -11.37 12.67 -1.33
N LEU A 625 -11.85 12.76 -0.08
CA LEU A 625 -12.91 11.91 0.51
C LEU A 625 -13.09 12.22 2.03
N PRO A 626 -14.29 12.61 2.52
CA PRO A 626 -14.53 12.78 3.95
C PRO A 626 -14.73 11.42 4.66
N ILE A 627 -13.64 10.74 5.00
CA ILE A 627 -13.68 9.45 5.71
C ILE A 627 -13.78 9.67 7.23
N SER A 628 -14.95 9.36 7.80
CA SER A 628 -15.14 9.35 9.25
C SER A 628 -14.18 8.37 9.94
N LYS A 629 -13.59 8.78 11.08
CA LYS A 629 -12.62 7.96 11.85
C LYS A 629 -13.15 6.57 12.22
N ARG A 630 -14.45 6.44 12.52
CA ARG A 630 -15.10 5.13 12.78
C ARG A 630 -15.10 4.20 11.56
N GLY A 631 -15.09 4.77 10.35
CA GLY A 631 -14.90 4.01 9.11
C GLY A 631 -13.46 3.50 8.96
N LEU A 632 -12.46 4.27 9.42
CA LEU A 632 -11.06 3.83 9.44
C LEU A 632 -10.83 2.69 10.45
N GLU A 633 -11.47 2.78 11.62
CA GLU A 633 -11.42 1.74 12.67
C GLU A 633 -12.07 0.42 12.21
N ARG A 634 -13.23 0.48 11.54
CA ARG A 634 -13.81 -0.71 10.87
C ARG A 634 -12.91 -1.27 9.79
N ARG A 635 -12.36 -0.41 8.91
CA ARG A 635 -11.43 -0.83 7.84
C ARG A 635 -10.23 -1.60 8.38
N HIS A 636 -9.69 -1.27 9.56
CA HIS A 636 -8.62 -2.07 10.18
C HIS A 636 -9.11 -3.44 10.67
N SER A 637 -10.27 -3.53 11.30
CA SER A 637 -10.84 -4.80 11.80
C SER A 637 -11.29 -5.75 10.67
N GLU A 638 -11.87 -5.20 9.61
CA GLU A 638 -12.31 -5.93 8.42
C GLU A 638 -11.10 -6.33 7.54
N LYS A 639 -10.03 -5.51 7.54
CA LYS A 639 -8.76 -5.86 6.92
C LYS A 639 -8.08 -7.06 7.61
N GLN A 640 -7.95 -7.06 8.94
CA GLN A 640 -7.31 -8.18 9.65
C GLN A 640 -8.01 -9.52 9.41
N THR A 641 -9.34 -9.55 9.48
CA THR A 641 -10.11 -10.79 9.28
C THR A 641 -9.99 -11.33 7.85
N TRP A 642 -9.88 -10.47 6.84
CA TRP A 642 -9.63 -10.90 5.47
C TRP A 642 -8.15 -11.16 5.14
N GLU A 643 -7.19 -10.58 5.85
CA GLU A 643 -5.78 -10.99 5.76
C GLU A 643 -5.59 -12.43 6.29
N GLU A 644 -6.29 -12.79 7.37
CA GLU A 644 -6.31 -14.17 7.90
C GLU A 644 -6.97 -15.17 6.93
N GLU A 645 -8.09 -14.82 6.27
CA GLU A 645 -8.70 -15.66 5.23
C GLU A 645 -7.90 -15.68 3.90
N PHE A 646 -7.18 -14.61 3.56
CA PHE A 646 -6.39 -14.55 2.33
C PHE A 646 -5.10 -15.40 2.43
N VAL A 647 -4.39 -15.34 3.55
CA VAL A 647 -3.19 -16.18 3.77
C VAL A 647 -3.53 -17.68 3.71
N ALA A 648 -4.72 -18.07 4.15
CA ALA A 648 -5.20 -19.45 4.00
C ALA A 648 -5.43 -19.88 2.53
N ASN A 649 -5.76 -18.93 1.64
CA ASN A 649 -5.94 -19.20 0.21
C ASN A 649 -4.63 -19.05 -0.59
N GLU A 650 -3.71 -18.16 -0.19
CA GLU A 650 -2.39 -18.00 -0.80
C GLU A 650 -1.59 -19.33 -0.70
N ALA A 651 -1.71 -20.02 0.44
CA ALA A 651 -1.17 -21.37 0.67
C ALA A 651 -1.80 -22.51 -0.17
N THR A 652 -2.78 -22.24 -1.03
CA THR A 652 -3.38 -23.23 -1.96
C THR A 652 -3.30 -22.83 -3.44
N LEU A 653 -2.72 -21.66 -3.74
CA LEU A 653 -2.59 -21.13 -5.11
C LEU A 653 -1.14 -21.00 -5.60
N ILE A 654 -0.15 -21.21 -4.72
CA ILE A 654 1.28 -21.07 -5.04
C ILE A 654 2.08 -22.27 -4.52
N ASP A 655 2.12 -23.34 -5.31
CA ASP A 655 3.18 -24.34 -5.25
C ASP A 655 4.02 -24.23 -6.53
N PHE A 656 5.28 -23.79 -6.37
CA PHE A 656 6.26 -23.66 -7.46
C PHE A 656 7.37 -24.73 -7.37
N SER A 657 7.12 -25.86 -6.69
CA SER A 657 8.03 -27.01 -6.69
C SER A 657 7.96 -27.81 -8.02
N GLY A 658 8.61 -27.27 -9.06
CA GLY A 658 8.66 -27.88 -10.39
C GLY A 658 9.58 -29.11 -10.48
N GLU A 659 9.08 -30.30 -10.12
CA GLU A 659 9.74 -31.57 -10.43
C GLU A 659 9.30 -32.12 -11.81
N ASP A 660 10.06 -31.78 -12.87
CA ASP A 660 9.95 -32.41 -14.19
C ASP A 660 10.48 -33.86 -14.16
N VAL A 661 9.67 -34.80 -13.67
CA VAL A 661 10.01 -36.23 -13.66
C VAL A 661 9.88 -36.83 -15.06
N TYR A 662 11.01 -36.92 -15.77
CA TYR A 662 11.14 -37.69 -17.01
C TYR A 662 10.83 -39.18 -16.76
N GLY A 663 9.67 -39.64 -17.24
CA GLY A 663 9.34 -41.05 -17.32
C GLY A 663 10.17 -41.76 -18.41
N ILE A 664 10.70 -42.94 -18.08
CA ILE A 664 11.32 -43.87 -19.02
C ILE A 664 10.42 -45.12 -19.11
N ASP A 665 9.93 -45.41 -20.31
CA ASP A 665 9.69 -46.75 -20.88
C ASP A 665 9.62 -46.63 -22.43
#